data_AF-A0A2H9YTR4-F1
#
_entry.id   AF-A0A2H9YTR4-F1
#
_cell.length_a   1.000
_cell.length_b   1.000
_cell.length_c   1.000
_cell.angle_alpha   90.00
_cell.angle_beta   90.00
_cell.angle_gamma   90.00
#
_symmetry.space_group_name_H-M   'P 1'
#
loop_
_entity.id
_entity.type
_entity.pdbx_description
1 polymer ?
#
loop_
_entity_poly.entity_id
_entity_poly.type
_entity_poly.pdbx_seq_one_letter_code
_entity_poly.pdbx_strand_id
1 'polypeptide(L)'
;MAQIKDIFKFRKSYLAMTIGFSLLPSAHAMQELSDSSLSDTTGEGVALVLDDFKMVFQGPNDISAGSSYERKIPDPGKADTGFIRIIPTGENYNQLGQRVYDKVYKSTYDNAFHVERTQNYATEYQQAYDTLKTNFYNTNYNTIKNTHDTQTNRDAFKQELVDYYYNTDFMKAYYDQRRDDYYNGAGKPALIQYSLVDDGTTMFDHSPGNLIGLNDKAKTNTVEMIDLLYGKDATKAIPATEWSTSGTRENIIGAIVDARILALIKADYDKKFEAALAGMMKDADSAAMAEIIARADQAAKTEAAKSSVSTLRTKADVFIYGLALSKSDGSLSTRYSNQGFSWGSADNPWLFRAGTENVKQFKDTAKDVGYIALEAPLSPIAGVESDNNIKLGFWSDIFARELNSSNTVDPITGGPTSGLDTNYRLRTQFIANGLSFNGSQVRLFQTLESDNKNYSQTLGMASIVRLNTNDRPETLSSSDSNLNSKGIRLSTAAKTDTLDGNVPTPALNGSDAPIFHDSEGLYLYSPNINLVLGNMYQPFVVGSENNNIILEVTRIPNIPAIYNQIYQNYGGGLGEVELKGSTCNVYSCGTPIKNNATDTAALYQGRNATHSSISIGTTERISGTNLLRAKDGVNSTGVVFKSTDGISKNFGSAVIDGVLIQHLKIKTTGL
;
A
#
# COMPACT_ATOMS: atom_id res chain seq x y z
N MET A 1 -7.91 -61.63 16.90
CA MET A 1 -9.06 -61.03 16.18
C MET A 1 -9.40 -59.70 16.81
N ALA A 2 -8.96 -58.59 16.21
CA ALA A 2 -9.52 -57.25 16.39
C ALA A 2 -9.04 -56.36 15.23
N GLN A 3 -9.87 -56.30 14.19
CA GLN A 3 -10.06 -55.26 13.17
C GLN A 3 -8.85 -54.57 12.52
N ILE A 4 -8.49 -55.08 11.35
CA ILE A 4 -8.06 -54.29 10.18
C ILE A 4 -9.27 -53.50 9.68
N LYS A 5 -9.24 -52.18 9.80
CA LYS A 5 -10.11 -51.26 9.06
C LYS A 5 -9.34 -49.96 8.79
N ASP A 6 -8.59 -49.96 7.70
CA ASP A 6 -8.39 -48.76 6.88
C ASP A 6 -8.26 -49.23 5.43
N ILE A 7 -9.40 -49.16 4.72
CA ILE A 7 -9.49 -49.45 3.30
C ILE A 7 -8.94 -48.21 2.58
N PHE A 8 -7.73 -48.33 2.03
CA PHE A 8 -7.21 -47.41 1.01
C PHE A 8 -8.20 -47.39 -0.18
N LYS A 9 -9.05 -46.37 -0.24
CA LYS A 9 -9.92 -46.15 -1.40
C LYS A 9 -9.13 -45.44 -2.50
N PHE A 10 -8.52 -46.23 -3.38
CA PHE A 10 -8.07 -45.75 -4.68
C PHE A 10 -9.27 -45.16 -5.45
N ARG A 11 -9.22 -43.88 -5.83
CA ARG A 11 -10.34 -43.24 -6.54
C ARG A 11 -10.49 -43.83 -7.93
N LYS A 12 -11.71 -44.22 -8.33
CA LYS A 12 -12.03 -44.80 -9.65
C LYS A 12 -11.55 -43.97 -10.85
N SER A 13 -11.38 -42.66 -10.67
CA SER A 13 -10.87 -41.73 -11.69
C SER A 13 -9.40 -41.98 -12.07
N TYR A 14 -8.56 -42.39 -11.13
CA TYR A 14 -7.15 -42.70 -11.42
C TYR A 14 -7.00 -44.04 -12.15
N LEU A 15 -7.83 -45.02 -11.81
CA LEU A 15 -7.91 -46.28 -12.53
C LEU A 15 -8.35 -46.08 -13.99
N ALA A 16 -9.29 -45.17 -14.25
CA ALA A 16 -9.73 -44.84 -15.60
C ALA A 16 -8.63 -44.16 -16.44
N MET A 17 -7.81 -43.30 -15.84
CA MET A 17 -6.66 -42.68 -16.50
C MET A 17 -5.57 -43.72 -16.83
N THR A 18 -5.25 -44.61 -15.88
CA THR A 18 -4.25 -45.68 -16.10
C THR A 18 -4.70 -46.68 -17.16
N ILE A 19 -5.99 -47.06 -17.15
CA ILE A 19 -6.59 -47.94 -18.18
C ILE A 19 -6.64 -47.23 -19.53
N GLY A 20 -6.93 -45.92 -19.57
CA GLY A 20 -6.90 -45.12 -20.80
C GLY A 20 -5.52 -45.07 -21.47
N PHE A 21 -4.45 -44.93 -20.68
CA PHE A 21 -3.08 -44.98 -21.19
C PHE A 21 -2.65 -46.36 -21.69
N SER A 22 -3.16 -47.44 -21.07
CA SER A 22 -2.82 -48.81 -21.44
C SER A 22 -3.67 -49.39 -22.58
N LEU A 23 -4.67 -48.64 -23.07
CA LEU A 23 -5.54 -49.01 -24.19
C LEU A 23 -5.29 -48.20 -25.47
N LEU A 24 -4.25 -47.34 -25.50
CA LEU A 24 -3.87 -46.66 -26.74
C LEU A 24 -3.42 -47.69 -27.79
N PRO A 25 -3.98 -47.69 -29.01
CA PRO A 25 -3.52 -48.60 -30.05
C PRO A 25 -2.07 -48.27 -30.42
N SER A 26 -1.24 -49.31 -30.50
CA SER A 26 0.14 -49.23 -30.97
C SER A 26 0.17 -48.67 -32.40
N ALA A 27 0.61 -47.43 -32.55
CA ALA A 27 0.91 -46.85 -33.85
C ALA A 27 2.17 -47.52 -34.41
N HIS A 28 2.08 -48.05 -35.63
CA HIS A 28 3.21 -48.63 -36.34
C HIS A 28 4.31 -47.58 -36.57
N ALA A 29 5.55 -48.00 -36.40
CA ALA A 29 6.74 -47.17 -36.37
C ALA A 29 6.93 -46.33 -37.64
N MET A 30 7.20 -45.04 -37.42
CA MET A 30 7.76 -44.12 -38.41
C MET A 30 9.25 -44.45 -38.64
N GLN A 31 9.74 -44.08 -39.82
CA GLN A 31 11.05 -44.39 -40.39
C GLN A 31 12.23 -44.09 -39.44
N GLU A 32 13.19 -45.01 -39.41
CA GLU A 32 14.37 -45.06 -38.53
C GLU A 32 15.25 -43.79 -38.65
N LEU A 33 15.31 -43.00 -37.57
CA LEU A 33 16.39 -42.03 -37.34
C LEU A 33 17.66 -42.84 -37.00
N SER A 34 18.82 -42.47 -37.54
CA SER A 34 20.07 -43.22 -37.39
C SER A 34 20.40 -43.55 -35.92
N ASP A 35 20.32 -44.85 -35.59
CA ASP A 35 20.26 -45.44 -34.24
C ASP A 35 21.56 -45.30 -33.41
N SER A 36 22.69 -44.94 -34.03
CA SER A 36 24.00 -44.99 -33.36
C SER A 36 24.18 -43.98 -32.24
N SER A 37 23.64 -42.75 -32.36
CA SER A 37 23.75 -41.74 -31.29
C SER A 37 22.67 -41.89 -30.21
N LEU A 38 21.48 -42.40 -30.56
CA LEU A 38 20.42 -42.67 -29.60
C LEU A 38 20.74 -43.88 -28.70
N SER A 39 21.50 -44.86 -29.20
CA SER A 39 21.94 -46.03 -28.41
C SER A 39 22.86 -45.69 -27.23
N ASP A 40 23.52 -44.53 -27.25
CA ASP A 40 24.40 -44.04 -26.18
C ASP A 40 23.64 -43.23 -25.12
N THR A 41 22.36 -42.93 -25.34
CA THR A 41 21.52 -42.26 -24.33
C THR A 41 21.15 -43.26 -23.22
N THR A 42 21.58 -42.95 -21.99
CA THR A 42 21.44 -43.85 -20.84
C THR A 42 20.02 -43.78 -20.26
N GLY A 43 19.10 -44.59 -20.80
CA GLY A 43 17.79 -44.85 -20.20
C GLY A 43 16.71 -45.28 -21.21
N GLU A 44 15.71 -46.03 -20.74
CA GLU A 44 14.50 -46.35 -21.50
C GLU A 44 13.65 -45.06 -21.63
N GLY A 45 13.49 -44.55 -22.85
CA GLY A 45 12.77 -43.30 -23.09
C GLY A 45 12.52 -43.00 -24.56
N VAL A 46 11.82 -41.88 -24.81
CA VAL A 46 11.53 -41.34 -26.14
C VAL A 46 12.30 -40.03 -26.30
N ALA A 47 13.08 -39.95 -27.38
CA ALA A 47 13.72 -38.72 -27.81
C ALA A 47 12.81 -37.96 -28.79
N LEU A 48 12.72 -36.64 -28.65
CA LEU A 48 11.97 -35.77 -29.55
C LEU A 48 12.89 -34.68 -30.08
N VAL A 49 12.81 -34.44 -31.39
CA VAL A 49 13.45 -33.30 -32.06
C VAL A 49 12.34 -32.55 -32.77
N LEU A 50 12.32 -31.23 -32.60
CA LEU A 50 11.39 -30.37 -33.33
C LEU A 50 12.17 -29.78 -34.51
N ASP A 51 11.69 -30.00 -35.73
CA ASP A 51 12.27 -29.42 -36.94
C ASP A 51 11.27 -28.53 -37.65
N ASP A 52 11.70 -27.30 -37.97
CA ASP A 52 10.88 -26.24 -38.58
C ASP A 52 9.49 -26.08 -37.93
N PHE A 53 9.45 -26.21 -36.60
CA PHE A 53 8.22 -26.21 -35.83
C PHE A 53 7.67 -24.80 -35.63
N LYS A 54 6.35 -24.64 -35.80
CA LYS A 54 5.59 -23.44 -35.42
C LYS A 54 4.17 -23.83 -35.06
N MET A 55 3.53 -23.03 -34.20
CA MET A 55 2.16 -23.25 -33.76
C MET A 55 1.43 -21.92 -33.59
N VAL A 56 0.15 -21.88 -33.92
CA VAL A 56 -0.74 -20.73 -33.66
C VAL A 56 -2.14 -21.20 -33.30
N PHE A 57 -2.76 -20.57 -32.32
CA PHE A 57 -4.13 -20.86 -31.89
C PHE A 57 -5.11 -20.06 -32.74
N GLN A 58 -5.91 -20.77 -33.55
CA GLN A 58 -6.95 -20.21 -34.42
C GLN A 58 -8.34 -20.56 -33.87
N GLY A 59 -9.32 -19.68 -34.11
CA GLY A 59 -10.67 -19.82 -33.56
C GLY A 59 -11.47 -20.97 -34.20
N PRO A 60 -12.39 -21.63 -33.47
CA PRO A 60 -13.14 -22.80 -33.95
C PRO A 60 -14.17 -22.52 -35.07
N ASN A 61 -14.48 -21.26 -35.37
CA ASN A 61 -15.40 -20.87 -36.45
C ASN A 61 -14.69 -20.60 -37.80
N ASP A 62 -13.38 -20.87 -37.89
CA ASP A 62 -12.77 -21.06 -39.20
C ASP A 62 -13.32 -22.39 -39.76
N ILE A 63 -14.37 -22.30 -40.59
CA ILE A 63 -14.70 -23.37 -41.54
C ILE A 63 -13.39 -23.67 -42.24
N SER A 64 -12.78 -24.81 -41.93
CA SER A 64 -11.36 -25.12 -42.11
C SER A 64 -10.85 -24.90 -43.55
N ALA A 65 -10.63 -23.66 -43.93
CA ALA A 65 -10.12 -23.26 -45.25
C ALA A 65 -8.59 -23.21 -45.27
N GLY A 66 -7.94 -23.58 -44.16
CA GLY A 66 -6.49 -23.50 -43.95
C GLY A 66 -6.08 -22.35 -43.04
N SER A 67 -4.77 -22.26 -42.77
CA SER A 67 -4.18 -21.20 -41.92
C SER A 67 -4.55 -19.80 -42.41
N SER A 68 -4.78 -18.86 -41.48
CA SER A 68 -4.95 -17.43 -41.79
C SER A 68 -3.88 -16.88 -42.73
N TYR A 69 -2.66 -17.39 -42.61
CA TYR A 69 -1.50 -16.99 -43.42
C TYR A 69 -1.50 -17.55 -44.85
N GLU A 70 -2.29 -18.58 -45.16
CA GLU A 70 -2.47 -19.12 -46.51
C GLU A 70 -3.60 -18.42 -47.29
N ARG A 71 -4.49 -17.72 -46.58
CA ARG A 71 -5.68 -17.07 -47.16
C ARG A 71 -5.39 -15.77 -47.93
N LYS A 72 -4.14 -15.29 -47.95
CA LYS A 72 -3.72 -14.03 -48.60
C LYS A 72 -4.54 -12.81 -48.16
N ILE A 73 -4.97 -12.80 -46.91
CA ILE A 73 -5.70 -11.68 -46.30
C ILE A 73 -4.73 -10.64 -45.73
N PRO A 74 -5.09 -9.35 -45.71
CA PRO A 74 -4.34 -8.33 -44.96
C PRO A 74 -4.30 -8.68 -43.47
N ASP A 75 -3.15 -8.51 -42.84
CA ASP A 75 -2.91 -8.77 -41.41
C ASP A 75 -3.50 -10.12 -40.92
N PRO A 76 -3.04 -11.27 -41.46
CA PRO A 76 -3.62 -12.58 -41.19
C PRO A 76 -3.66 -12.94 -39.70
N GLY A 77 -2.74 -12.39 -38.91
CA GLY A 77 -2.73 -12.56 -37.46
C GLY A 77 -4.02 -12.12 -36.77
N LYS A 78 -4.80 -11.17 -37.35
CA LYS A 78 -6.07 -10.73 -36.78
C LYS A 78 -7.13 -11.82 -36.71
N ALA A 79 -7.00 -12.87 -37.53
CA ALA A 79 -7.90 -14.01 -37.51
C ALA A 79 -7.50 -15.09 -36.47
N ASP A 80 -6.33 -14.97 -35.82
CA ASP A 80 -5.85 -15.93 -34.83
C ASP A 80 -6.49 -15.66 -33.47
N THR A 81 -7.78 -16.02 -33.33
CA THR A 81 -8.59 -15.73 -32.12
C THR A 81 -8.81 -16.94 -31.22
N GLY A 82 -8.16 -18.08 -31.50
CA GLY A 82 -8.21 -19.26 -30.64
C GLY A 82 -7.68 -18.93 -29.25
N PHE A 83 -8.36 -19.40 -28.20
CA PHE A 83 -8.15 -18.88 -26.86
C PHE A 83 -8.17 -19.91 -25.74
N ILE A 84 -7.57 -19.51 -24.63
CA ILE A 84 -7.64 -20.15 -23.32
C ILE A 84 -8.42 -19.19 -22.41
N ARG A 85 -9.51 -19.67 -21.82
CA ARG A 85 -10.28 -18.92 -20.81
C ARG A 85 -9.85 -19.35 -19.42
N ILE A 86 -9.49 -18.39 -18.59
CA ILE A 86 -9.18 -18.59 -17.17
C ILE A 86 -10.28 -17.89 -16.36
N ILE A 87 -10.90 -18.65 -15.47
CA ILE A 87 -11.97 -18.18 -14.58
C ILE A 87 -11.46 -18.25 -13.14
N PRO A 88 -11.05 -17.13 -12.55
CA PRO A 88 -10.73 -17.09 -11.13
C PRO A 88 -11.97 -17.41 -10.29
N THR A 89 -11.91 -18.50 -9.54
CA THR A 89 -12.95 -18.90 -8.57
C THR A 89 -12.35 -18.89 -7.17
N GLY A 90 -12.91 -18.13 -6.22
CA GLY A 90 -12.37 -18.19 -4.85
C GLY A 90 -12.70 -17.04 -3.88
N GLU A 91 -13.77 -16.28 -4.07
CA GLU A 91 -14.10 -15.23 -3.11
C GLU A 91 -14.87 -15.78 -1.90
N ASN A 92 -14.52 -15.32 -0.69
CA ASN A 92 -15.35 -15.53 0.51
C ASN A 92 -16.56 -14.58 0.43
N TYR A 93 -17.68 -15.12 -0.05
CA TYR A 93 -18.92 -14.38 -0.28
C TYR A 93 -19.46 -13.66 0.96
N ASN A 94 -19.11 -14.12 2.17
CA ASN A 94 -19.56 -13.51 3.42
C ASN A 94 -18.94 -12.14 3.69
N GLN A 95 -17.80 -11.81 3.09
CA GLN A 95 -17.10 -10.52 3.26
C GLN A 95 -17.36 -9.52 2.13
N LEU A 96 -18.13 -9.89 1.10
CA LEU A 96 -18.41 -9.02 -0.04
C LEU A 96 -19.20 -7.79 0.36
N GLY A 97 -20.25 -7.95 1.18
CA GLY A 97 -21.05 -6.86 1.70
C GLY A 97 -20.22 -5.82 2.47
N GLN A 98 -19.33 -6.30 3.34
CA GLN A 98 -18.44 -5.43 4.12
C GLN A 98 -17.47 -4.66 3.20
N ARG A 99 -16.87 -5.32 2.20
CA ARG A 99 -15.96 -4.65 1.25
C ARG A 99 -16.65 -3.56 0.43
N VAL A 100 -17.93 -3.72 0.06
CA VAL A 100 -18.69 -2.66 -0.63
C VAL A 100 -18.90 -1.49 0.29
N TYR A 101 -19.38 -1.82 1.50
CA TYR A 101 -19.67 -0.85 2.53
C TYR A 101 -18.43 0.00 2.80
N ASP A 102 -17.27 -0.63 3.05
CA ASP A 102 -16.02 0.06 3.36
C ASP A 102 -15.53 0.94 2.20
N LYS A 103 -15.66 0.49 0.95
CA LYS A 103 -15.23 1.25 -0.23
C LYS A 103 -16.08 2.51 -0.44
N VAL A 104 -17.41 2.37 -0.41
CA VAL A 104 -18.33 3.49 -0.57
C VAL A 104 -18.23 4.42 0.63
N TYR A 105 -18.18 3.86 1.85
CA TYR A 105 -17.97 4.61 3.08
C TYR A 105 -16.72 5.48 2.97
N LYS A 106 -15.56 4.91 2.61
CA LYS A 106 -14.30 5.66 2.53
C LYS A 106 -14.35 6.78 1.50
N SER A 107 -14.80 6.49 0.27
CA SER A 107 -14.88 7.50 -0.79
C SER A 107 -15.85 8.63 -0.45
N THR A 108 -17.00 8.31 0.15
CA THR A 108 -17.99 9.30 0.55
C THR A 108 -17.51 10.10 1.75
N TYR A 109 -16.87 9.46 2.74
CA TYR A 109 -16.29 10.11 3.91
C TYR A 109 -15.23 11.14 3.50
N ASP A 110 -14.27 10.74 2.65
CA ASP A 110 -13.18 11.63 2.23
C ASP A 110 -13.74 12.88 1.52
N ASN A 111 -14.71 12.68 0.60
CA ASN A 111 -15.37 13.79 -0.09
C ASN A 111 -16.20 14.67 0.86
N ALA A 112 -17.03 14.07 1.71
CA ALA A 112 -17.87 14.80 2.65
C ALA A 112 -17.05 15.58 3.68
N PHE A 113 -15.98 14.97 4.22
CA PHE A 113 -15.04 15.64 5.12
C PHE A 113 -14.41 16.88 4.48
N HIS A 114 -13.96 16.77 3.23
CA HIS A 114 -13.41 17.92 2.50
C HIS A 114 -14.45 19.04 2.31
N VAL A 115 -15.68 18.70 1.91
CA VAL A 115 -16.77 19.67 1.71
C VAL A 115 -17.18 20.34 3.03
N GLU A 116 -17.48 19.55 4.06
CA GLU A 116 -17.90 20.03 5.38
C GLU A 116 -16.83 20.92 6.01
N ARG A 117 -15.55 20.50 5.96
CA ARG A 117 -14.45 21.30 6.49
C ARG A 117 -14.31 22.64 5.76
N THR A 118 -14.50 22.66 4.45
CA THR A 118 -14.40 23.91 3.66
C THR A 118 -15.56 24.86 3.92
N GLN A 119 -16.78 24.34 4.12
CA GLN A 119 -17.98 25.17 4.19
C GLN A 119 -18.35 25.56 5.64
N ASN A 120 -18.19 24.65 6.60
CA ASN A 120 -18.84 24.78 7.91
C ASN A 120 -17.85 24.98 9.07
N TYR A 121 -16.57 24.64 8.89
CA TYR A 121 -15.56 24.68 9.98
C TYR A 121 -15.49 26.04 10.70
N ALA A 122 -15.46 27.14 9.95
CA ALA A 122 -15.36 28.48 10.53
C ALA A 122 -16.58 28.83 11.40
N THR A 123 -17.78 28.42 10.98
CA THR A 123 -19.02 28.64 11.72
C THR A 123 -19.05 27.81 13.00
N GLU A 124 -18.72 26.52 12.92
CA GLU A 124 -18.72 25.61 14.08
C GLU A 124 -17.66 26.03 15.11
N TYR A 125 -16.46 26.43 14.65
CA TYR A 125 -15.40 26.97 15.52
C TYR A 125 -15.88 28.22 16.27
N GLN A 126 -16.52 29.15 15.57
CA GLN A 126 -17.01 30.39 16.17
C GLN A 126 -18.08 30.11 17.23
N GLN A 127 -19.04 29.24 16.94
CA GLN A 127 -20.09 28.87 17.89
C GLN A 127 -19.53 28.17 19.15
N ALA A 128 -18.58 27.24 18.97
CA ALA A 128 -17.92 26.56 20.07
C ALA A 128 -17.12 27.55 20.93
N TYR A 129 -16.36 28.44 20.28
CA TYR A 129 -15.56 29.46 20.98
C TYR A 129 -16.42 30.45 21.76
N ASP A 130 -17.52 30.94 21.17
CA ASP A 130 -18.44 31.86 21.84
C ASP A 130 -19.09 31.21 23.06
N THR A 131 -19.47 29.93 22.94
CA THR A 131 -20.01 29.15 24.07
C THR A 131 -18.99 29.03 25.21
N LEU A 132 -17.75 28.67 24.91
CA LEU A 132 -16.67 28.57 25.90
C LEU A 132 -16.39 29.92 26.56
N LYS A 133 -16.36 31.00 25.78
CA LYS A 133 -16.17 32.37 26.26
C LYS A 133 -17.28 32.80 27.21
N THR A 134 -18.54 32.53 26.87
CA THR A 134 -19.69 32.84 27.75
C THR A 134 -19.63 32.04 29.05
N ASN A 135 -19.27 30.75 28.98
CA ASN A 135 -19.11 29.92 30.17
C ASN A 135 -17.97 30.41 31.07
N PHE A 136 -16.84 30.80 30.48
CA PHE A 136 -15.71 31.38 31.19
C PHE A 136 -16.11 32.67 31.92
N TYR A 137 -16.84 33.55 31.24
CA TYR A 137 -17.35 34.79 31.83
C TYR A 137 -18.27 34.51 33.02
N ASN A 138 -19.30 33.68 32.84
CA ASN A 138 -20.28 33.36 33.88
C ASN A 138 -19.63 32.72 35.12
N THR A 139 -18.60 31.91 34.92
CA THR A 139 -17.90 31.20 36.01
C THR A 139 -17.00 32.14 36.82
N ASN A 140 -16.32 33.07 36.15
CA ASN A 140 -15.27 33.86 36.79
C ASN A 140 -15.75 35.24 37.28
N TYR A 141 -16.70 35.86 36.59
CA TYR A 141 -17.05 37.27 36.84
C TYR A 141 -17.51 37.53 38.28
N ASN A 142 -18.46 36.75 38.79
CA ASN A 142 -18.98 36.93 40.16
C ASN A 142 -17.91 36.68 41.23
N THR A 143 -17.05 35.69 41.02
CA THR A 143 -15.95 35.36 41.92
C THR A 143 -14.92 36.49 41.99
N ILE A 144 -14.55 37.06 40.84
CA ILE A 144 -13.62 38.19 40.75
C ILE A 144 -14.26 39.44 41.36
N LYS A 145 -15.52 39.71 41.03
CA LYS A 145 -16.28 40.82 41.62
C LYS A 145 -16.25 40.74 43.14
N ASN A 146 -16.59 39.59 43.72
CA ASN A 146 -16.60 39.42 45.19
C ASN A 146 -15.21 39.56 45.83
N THR A 147 -14.14 39.27 45.09
CA THR A 147 -12.75 39.45 45.57
C THR A 147 -12.36 40.92 45.69
N HIS A 148 -12.75 41.74 44.71
CA HIS A 148 -12.29 43.14 44.62
C HIS A 148 -13.31 44.14 45.19
N ASP A 149 -14.61 43.87 45.03
CA ASP A 149 -15.72 44.68 45.52
C ASP A 149 -15.99 44.41 47.01
N THR A 150 -14.99 44.69 47.85
CA THR A 150 -15.05 44.52 49.29
C THR A 150 -15.13 45.87 49.99
N GLN A 151 -15.74 45.90 51.18
CA GLN A 151 -15.80 47.12 51.98
C GLN A 151 -14.39 47.65 52.29
N THR A 152 -13.43 46.76 52.57
CA THR A 152 -12.03 47.12 52.83
C THR A 152 -11.39 47.87 51.66
N ASN A 153 -11.54 47.39 50.42
CA ASN A 153 -10.98 48.09 49.25
C ASN A 153 -11.68 49.42 48.99
N ARG A 154 -13.02 49.46 49.17
CA ARG A 154 -13.80 50.69 49.02
C ARG A 154 -13.39 51.74 50.04
N ASP A 155 -13.18 51.35 51.29
CA ASP A 155 -12.73 52.24 52.37
C ASP A 155 -11.30 52.72 52.12
N ALA A 156 -10.40 51.85 51.66
CA ALA A 156 -9.03 52.23 51.32
C ALA A 156 -8.97 53.27 50.19
N PHE A 157 -9.71 53.05 49.09
CA PHE A 157 -9.78 54.03 48.00
C PHE A 157 -10.51 55.30 48.40
N LYS A 158 -11.55 55.20 49.23
CA LYS A 158 -12.22 56.37 49.78
C LYS A 158 -11.22 57.19 50.62
N GLN A 159 -10.45 56.55 51.48
CA GLN A 159 -9.49 57.23 52.34
C GLN A 159 -8.39 57.92 51.53
N GLU A 160 -7.86 57.27 50.48
CA GLU A 160 -6.88 57.90 49.59
C GLU A 160 -7.42 59.18 48.94
N LEU A 161 -8.69 59.16 48.50
CA LEU A 161 -9.34 60.32 47.92
C LEU A 161 -9.65 61.40 48.95
N VAL A 162 -10.10 61.02 50.15
CA VAL A 162 -10.32 61.96 51.25
C VAL A 162 -9.00 62.61 51.65
N ASP A 163 -7.91 61.85 51.76
CA ASP A 163 -6.56 62.39 52.04
C ASP A 163 -6.08 63.32 50.93
N TYR A 164 -6.34 62.97 49.66
CA TYR A 164 -6.06 63.85 48.52
C TYR A 164 -6.80 65.19 48.66
N TYR A 165 -8.12 65.17 48.87
CA TYR A 165 -8.92 66.37 49.01
C TYR A 165 -8.53 67.18 50.25
N TYR A 166 -8.28 66.51 51.39
CA TYR A 166 -7.83 67.14 52.64
C TYR A 166 -6.53 67.92 52.46
N ASN A 167 -5.65 67.45 51.57
CA ASN A 167 -4.37 68.08 51.30
C ASN A 167 -4.40 69.18 50.23
N THR A 168 -5.55 69.42 49.60
CA THR A 168 -5.71 70.57 48.68
C THR A 168 -5.59 71.89 49.45
N ASP A 169 -5.09 72.93 48.78
CA ASP A 169 -4.96 74.25 49.40
C ASP A 169 -6.32 74.78 49.90
N PHE A 170 -7.40 74.46 49.16
CA PHE A 170 -8.77 74.81 49.53
C PHE A 170 -9.19 74.20 50.88
N MET A 171 -8.98 72.90 51.09
CA MET A 171 -9.37 72.23 52.34
C MET A 171 -8.45 72.53 53.51
N LYS A 172 -7.16 72.80 53.26
CA LYS A 172 -6.23 73.28 54.29
C LYS A 172 -6.62 74.67 54.78
N ALA A 173 -7.01 75.56 53.89
CA ALA A 173 -7.52 76.88 54.26
C ALA A 173 -8.81 76.77 55.09
N TYR A 174 -9.72 75.86 54.73
CA TYR A 174 -10.92 75.58 55.53
C TYR A 174 -10.57 75.02 56.92
N TYR A 175 -9.62 74.08 57.01
CA TYR A 175 -9.12 73.54 58.27
C TYR A 175 -8.55 74.66 59.18
N ASP A 176 -7.68 75.50 58.64
CA ASP A 176 -7.07 76.60 59.39
C ASP A 176 -8.13 77.60 59.86
N GLN A 177 -9.09 77.95 59.01
CA GLN A 177 -10.23 78.80 59.39
C GLN A 177 -11.02 78.19 60.56
N ARG A 178 -11.43 76.92 60.47
CA ARG A 178 -12.16 76.25 61.57
C ARG A 178 -11.34 76.11 62.84
N ARG A 179 -10.03 75.89 62.72
CA ARG A 179 -9.13 75.85 63.88
C ARG A 179 -9.05 77.22 64.56
N ASP A 180 -8.93 78.28 63.78
CA ASP A 180 -8.85 79.65 64.28
C ASP A 180 -10.18 80.10 64.89
N ASP A 181 -11.31 79.74 64.29
CA ASP A 181 -12.66 79.97 64.84
C ASP A 181 -12.79 79.38 66.26
N TYR A 182 -12.41 78.12 66.42
CA TYR A 182 -12.46 77.46 67.74
C TYR A 182 -11.42 78.01 68.73
N TYR A 183 -10.21 78.35 68.28
CA TYR A 183 -9.18 78.98 69.12
C TYR A 183 -9.64 80.33 69.68
N ASN A 184 -10.33 81.11 68.85
CA ASN A 184 -10.88 82.42 69.21
C ASN A 184 -12.21 82.34 69.98
N GLY A 185 -12.79 81.15 70.15
CA GLY A 185 -13.99 80.92 70.97
C GLY A 185 -15.32 80.98 70.24
N ALA A 186 -15.34 80.84 68.91
CA ALA A 186 -16.55 80.69 68.12
C ALA A 186 -17.43 79.54 68.64
N GLY A 187 -18.75 79.74 68.70
CA GLY A 187 -19.72 78.71 69.08
C GLY A 187 -20.11 78.65 70.57
N LYS A 188 -19.49 79.44 71.47
CA LYS A 188 -19.94 79.53 72.88
C LYS A 188 -21.01 80.63 73.10
N PRO A 189 -22.16 80.35 73.74
CA PRO A 189 -23.25 81.33 73.83
C PRO A 189 -23.03 82.54 74.77
N ALA A 190 -22.01 82.54 75.64
CA ALA A 190 -22.13 83.29 76.89
C ALA A 190 -21.41 84.65 77.00
N LEU A 191 -20.29 84.96 76.34
CA LEU A 191 -19.55 86.20 76.71
C LEU A 191 -18.78 87.02 75.63
N ILE A 192 -18.66 86.65 74.34
CA ILE A 192 -18.15 87.56 73.25
C ILE A 192 -18.77 87.18 71.88
N GLN A 193 -18.93 88.18 70.99
CA GLN A 193 -19.77 88.27 69.80
C GLN A 193 -19.19 87.63 68.50
N TYR A 194 -18.80 86.36 68.50
CA TYR A 194 -18.34 85.66 67.28
C TYR A 194 -19.12 84.34 67.06
N SER A 195 -20.11 84.36 66.16
CA SER A 195 -20.91 83.19 65.79
C SER A 195 -20.19 82.37 64.74
N LEU A 196 -20.10 81.06 64.95
CA LEU A 196 -19.58 80.12 63.95
C LEU A 196 -20.48 80.15 62.70
N VAL A 197 -19.87 80.17 61.51
CA VAL A 197 -20.64 80.11 60.26
C VAL A 197 -21.24 78.71 60.12
N ASP A 198 -22.57 78.63 60.02
CA ASP A 198 -23.25 77.38 59.66
C ASP A 198 -23.02 77.09 58.18
N ASP A 199 -22.12 76.15 57.91
CA ASP A 199 -21.77 75.66 56.58
C ASP A 199 -22.24 74.21 56.36
N GLY A 200 -23.06 73.69 57.27
CA GLY A 200 -23.55 72.31 57.26
C GLY A 200 -22.64 71.28 57.95
N THR A 201 -21.44 71.67 58.41
CA THR A 201 -20.58 70.81 59.26
C THR A 201 -20.94 70.95 60.74
N THR A 202 -20.50 69.99 61.55
CA THR A 202 -20.79 69.96 62.99
C THR A 202 -20.22 71.20 63.70
N MET A 203 -21.04 71.88 64.50
CA MET A 203 -20.59 72.99 65.32
C MET A 203 -20.15 72.47 66.70
N PHE A 204 -18.87 72.62 67.04
CA PHE A 204 -18.35 72.17 68.33
C PHE A 204 -18.22 73.32 69.34
N ASP A 205 -18.67 73.09 70.57
CA ASP A 205 -18.37 74.01 71.68
C ASP A 205 -16.89 73.92 72.06
N HIS A 206 -16.17 75.04 72.10
CA HIS A 206 -14.78 75.09 72.57
C HIS A 206 -14.48 76.31 73.43
N SER A 207 -13.54 76.17 74.37
CA SER A 207 -13.11 77.26 75.24
C SER A 207 -12.01 78.06 74.54
N PRO A 208 -12.09 79.41 74.50
CA PRO A 208 -11.06 80.24 73.86
C PRO A 208 -9.67 79.97 74.42
N GLY A 209 -8.65 79.93 73.56
CA GLY A 209 -7.24 79.74 73.92
C GLY A 209 -6.86 78.33 74.40
N ASN A 210 -7.79 77.37 74.42
CA ASN A 210 -7.48 75.97 74.72
C ASN A 210 -7.00 75.26 73.43
N LEU A 211 -5.92 74.49 73.53
CA LEU A 211 -5.39 73.72 72.40
C LEU A 211 -5.81 72.25 72.44
N ILE A 212 -6.35 71.76 73.56
CA ILE A 212 -6.70 70.35 73.77
C ILE A 212 -7.94 69.99 72.94
N GLY A 213 -7.76 69.07 71.98
CA GLY A 213 -8.84 68.59 71.10
C GLY A 213 -9.27 69.58 70.00
N LEU A 214 -8.59 70.72 69.89
CA LEU A 214 -8.85 71.76 68.88
C LEU A 214 -8.60 71.22 67.45
N ASN A 215 -7.44 70.63 67.25
CA ASN A 215 -7.04 70.06 65.95
C ASN A 215 -7.96 68.92 65.52
N ASP A 216 -8.42 68.09 66.45
CA ASP A 216 -9.31 66.96 66.15
C ASP A 216 -10.70 67.44 65.70
N LYS A 217 -11.20 68.54 66.27
CA LYS A 217 -12.48 69.16 65.88
C LYS A 217 -12.39 69.81 64.50
N ALA A 218 -11.34 70.60 64.25
CA ALA A 218 -11.10 71.19 62.93
C ALA A 218 -10.95 70.09 61.87
N LYS A 219 -10.19 69.03 62.17
CA LYS A 219 -10.04 67.86 61.29
C LYS A 219 -11.37 67.17 61.00
N THR A 220 -12.21 67.02 62.02
CA THR A 220 -13.56 66.44 61.87
C THR A 220 -14.40 67.28 60.92
N ASN A 221 -14.44 68.61 61.09
CA ASN A 221 -15.17 69.48 60.17
C ASN A 221 -14.62 69.44 58.75
N THR A 222 -13.30 69.42 58.57
CA THR A 222 -12.71 69.33 57.23
C THR A 222 -13.10 68.03 56.53
N VAL A 223 -13.13 66.90 57.23
CA VAL A 223 -13.60 65.63 56.66
C VAL A 223 -15.09 65.67 56.36
N GLU A 224 -15.91 66.26 57.22
CA GLU A 224 -17.34 66.47 56.97
C GLU A 224 -17.56 67.36 55.73
N MET A 225 -16.79 68.44 55.58
CA MET A 225 -16.85 69.33 54.43
C MET A 225 -16.43 68.61 53.13
N ILE A 226 -15.42 67.73 53.18
CA ILE A 226 -15.07 66.87 52.03
C ILE A 226 -16.23 65.93 51.68
N ASP A 227 -16.87 65.31 52.68
CA ASP A 227 -18.03 64.44 52.44
C ASP A 227 -19.25 65.22 51.88
N LEU A 228 -19.42 66.49 52.27
CA LEU A 228 -20.47 67.41 51.79
C LEU A 228 -20.21 68.01 50.40
N LEU A 229 -18.95 68.14 50.00
CA LEU A 229 -18.60 68.71 48.69
C LEU A 229 -18.35 67.65 47.62
N TYR A 230 -17.77 66.51 48.01
CA TYR A 230 -17.27 65.50 47.07
C TYR A 230 -17.64 64.05 47.44
N GLY A 231 -18.12 63.81 48.66
CA GLY A 231 -18.35 62.47 49.20
C GLY A 231 -19.81 62.09 49.38
N LYS A 232 -20.07 61.21 50.36
CA LYS A 232 -21.38 60.55 50.54
C LYS A 232 -22.53 61.51 50.85
N ASP A 233 -22.21 62.71 51.31
CA ASP A 233 -23.17 63.71 51.74
C ASP A 233 -23.31 64.85 50.72
N ALA A 234 -22.73 64.72 49.51
CA ALA A 234 -22.76 65.75 48.47
C ALA A 234 -24.16 66.24 48.08
N THR A 235 -25.16 65.36 48.18
CA THR A 235 -26.56 65.69 47.86
C THR A 235 -27.31 66.38 49.01
N LYS A 236 -26.69 66.54 50.19
CA LYS A 236 -27.32 67.29 51.30
C LYS A 236 -27.36 68.77 50.94
N ALA A 237 -28.51 69.40 51.20
CA ALA A 237 -28.63 70.84 51.13
C ALA A 237 -27.82 71.47 52.26
N ILE A 238 -26.88 72.34 51.93
CA ILE A 238 -26.10 73.11 52.92
C ILE A 238 -26.09 74.59 52.53
N PRO A 239 -25.89 75.51 53.49
CA PRO A 239 -25.81 76.94 53.22
C PRO A 239 -24.70 77.29 52.21
N ALA A 240 -24.90 78.38 51.47
CA ALA A 240 -23.84 78.94 50.62
C ALA A 240 -22.90 79.78 51.49
N THR A 241 -21.62 79.41 51.46
CA THR A 241 -20.55 80.08 52.22
C THR A 241 -19.35 80.29 51.29
N GLU A 242 -18.25 80.86 51.80
CA GLU A 242 -16.99 80.92 51.05
C GLU A 242 -16.38 79.53 50.77
N TRP A 243 -16.83 78.49 51.50
CA TRP A 243 -16.36 77.11 51.39
C TRP A 243 -17.35 76.19 50.64
N SER A 244 -18.58 76.64 50.39
CA SER A 244 -19.66 75.83 49.81
C SER A 244 -20.57 76.66 48.89
N THR A 245 -20.95 76.11 47.73
CA THR A 245 -21.92 76.75 46.81
C THR A 245 -23.30 76.11 46.93
N SER A 246 -24.39 76.85 46.77
CA SER A 246 -25.78 76.33 46.84
C SER A 246 -26.23 75.52 45.60
N GLY A 247 -25.30 75.08 44.75
CA GLY A 247 -25.58 74.32 43.52
C GLY A 247 -25.65 72.80 43.74
N THR A 248 -26.03 72.06 42.69
CA THR A 248 -26.01 70.58 42.67
C THR A 248 -24.57 70.08 42.78
N ARG A 249 -24.29 69.26 43.79
CA ARG A 249 -23.00 68.58 43.99
C ARG A 249 -23.18 67.08 43.88
N GLU A 250 -22.15 66.40 43.40
CA GLU A 250 -22.18 64.95 43.17
C GLU A 250 -21.17 64.22 44.05
N ASN A 251 -21.46 62.96 44.36
CA ASN A 251 -20.54 62.08 45.08
C ASN A 251 -19.42 61.60 44.16
N ILE A 252 -18.52 62.51 43.81
CA ILE A 252 -17.37 62.27 42.93
C ILE A 252 -16.44 61.21 43.54
N ILE A 253 -16.24 61.22 44.86
CA ILE A 253 -15.43 60.21 45.55
C ILE A 253 -16.04 58.81 45.35
N GLY A 254 -17.35 58.66 45.53
CA GLY A 254 -18.05 57.39 45.30
C GLY A 254 -17.92 56.89 43.86
N ALA A 255 -18.12 57.77 42.88
CA ALA A 255 -17.99 57.42 41.47
C ALA A 255 -16.56 56.99 41.08
N ILE A 256 -15.53 57.66 41.62
CA ILE A 256 -14.13 57.27 41.39
C ILE A 256 -13.79 55.94 42.07
N VAL A 257 -14.30 55.70 43.28
CA VAL A 257 -14.13 54.41 43.96
C VAL A 257 -14.76 53.28 43.15
N ASP A 258 -15.98 53.45 42.64
CA ASP A 258 -16.65 52.47 41.78
C ASP A 258 -15.83 52.20 40.49
N ALA A 259 -15.32 53.24 39.85
CA ALA A 259 -14.49 53.12 38.67
C ALA A 259 -13.17 52.37 38.94
N ARG A 260 -12.52 52.64 40.08
CA ARG A 260 -11.28 51.94 40.50
C ARG A 260 -11.53 50.47 40.80
N ILE A 261 -12.63 50.14 41.48
CA ILE A 261 -13.04 48.75 41.74
C ILE A 261 -13.30 48.03 40.41
N LEU A 262 -14.03 48.66 39.48
CA LEU A 262 -14.29 48.08 38.16
C LEU A 262 -13.00 47.86 37.36
N ALA A 263 -12.02 48.76 37.46
CA ALA A 263 -10.72 48.61 36.81
C ALA A 263 -9.93 47.40 37.37
N LEU A 264 -9.97 47.16 38.68
CA LEU A 264 -9.36 45.97 39.29
C LEU A 264 -10.04 44.68 38.82
N ILE A 265 -11.38 44.65 38.80
CA ILE A 265 -12.16 43.52 38.31
C ILE A 265 -11.80 43.21 36.85
N LYS A 266 -11.72 44.25 36.00
CA LYS A 266 -11.38 44.11 34.59
C LYS A 266 -9.96 43.57 34.41
N ALA A 267 -8.98 44.12 35.12
CA ALA A 267 -7.58 43.69 35.00
C ALA A 267 -7.37 42.22 35.40
N ASP A 268 -8.01 41.76 36.49
CA ASP A 268 -7.93 40.36 36.91
C ASP A 268 -8.69 39.43 35.95
N TYR A 269 -9.85 39.85 35.46
CA TYR A 269 -10.59 39.12 34.43
C TYR A 269 -9.76 38.95 33.15
N ASP A 270 -9.20 40.03 32.62
CA ASP A 270 -8.39 40.01 31.39
C ASP A 270 -7.17 39.10 31.57
N LYS A 271 -6.49 39.15 32.73
CA LYS A 271 -5.36 38.27 33.04
C LYS A 271 -5.75 36.79 33.05
N LYS A 272 -6.89 36.44 33.66
CA LYS A 272 -7.38 35.06 33.67
C LYS A 272 -7.87 34.61 32.29
N PHE A 273 -8.49 35.52 31.54
CA PHE A 273 -8.96 35.26 30.19
C PHE A 273 -7.80 34.98 29.24
N GLU A 274 -6.75 35.81 29.25
CA GLU A 274 -5.51 35.60 28.48
C GLU A 274 -4.86 34.25 28.81
N ALA A 275 -4.81 33.87 30.09
CA ALA A 275 -4.27 32.58 30.50
C ALA A 275 -5.11 31.38 30.00
N ALA A 276 -6.43 31.55 29.84
CA ALA A 276 -7.34 30.51 29.37
C ALA A 276 -7.53 30.49 27.84
N LEU A 277 -7.18 31.59 27.14
CA LEU A 277 -7.49 31.81 25.73
C LEU A 277 -6.98 30.69 24.83
N ALA A 278 -5.69 30.33 24.96
CA ALA A 278 -5.09 29.27 24.17
C ALA A 278 -5.77 27.91 24.39
N GLY A 279 -6.21 27.63 25.62
CA GLY A 279 -6.97 26.42 25.95
C GLY A 279 -8.35 26.42 25.29
N MET A 280 -9.09 27.53 25.41
CA MET A 280 -10.42 27.66 24.78
C MET A 280 -10.36 27.58 23.25
N MET A 281 -9.34 28.17 22.61
CA MET A 281 -9.16 28.05 21.16
C MET A 281 -8.92 26.60 20.75
N LYS A 282 -8.10 25.87 21.52
CA LYS A 282 -7.85 24.44 21.29
C LYS A 282 -9.10 23.59 21.49
N ASP A 283 -9.88 23.88 22.52
CA ASP A 283 -11.12 23.17 22.82
C ASP A 283 -12.20 23.46 21.76
N ALA A 284 -12.26 24.70 21.26
CA ALA A 284 -13.15 25.10 20.15
C ALA A 284 -12.76 24.42 18.83
N ASP A 285 -11.47 24.35 18.50
CA ASP A 285 -10.93 23.61 17.35
C ASP A 285 -11.30 22.12 17.44
N SER A 286 -11.11 21.52 18.61
CA SER A 286 -11.45 20.12 18.86
C SER A 286 -12.95 19.85 18.73
N ALA A 287 -13.80 20.74 19.26
CA ALA A 287 -15.26 20.64 19.17
C ALA A 287 -15.75 20.81 17.72
N ALA A 288 -15.23 21.81 17.00
CA ALA A 288 -15.57 22.04 15.60
C ALA A 288 -15.17 20.84 14.72
N MET A 289 -13.96 20.32 14.90
CA MET A 289 -13.49 19.16 14.15
C MET A 289 -14.33 17.90 14.44
N ALA A 290 -14.75 17.70 15.70
CA ALA A 290 -15.62 16.57 16.06
C ALA A 290 -16.96 16.62 15.32
N GLU A 291 -17.54 17.80 15.17
CA GLU A 291 -18.80 17.99 14.43
C GLU A 291 -18.62 17.73 12.92
N ILE A 292 -17.53 18.23 12.33
CA ILE A 292 -17.18 17.95 10.92
C ILE A 292 -17.02 16.43 10.68
N ILE A 293 -16.31 15.74 11.57
CA ILE A 293 -16.12 14.29 11.50
C ILE A 293 -17.47 13.56 11.61
N ALA A 294 -18.32 13.96 12.56
CA ALA A 294 -19.62 13.33 12.78
C ALA A 294 -20.54 13.46 11.54
N ARG A 295 -20.56 14.62 10.88
CA ARG A 295 -21.35 14.84 9.66
C ARG A 295 -20.82 14.05 8.48
N ALA A 296 -19.50 14.03 8.28
CA ALA A 296 -18.86 13.24 7.24
C ALA A 296 -19.12 11.73 7.44
N ASP A 297 -19.01 11.24 8.67
CA ASP A 297 -19.34 9.86 9.06
C ASP A 297 -20.81 9.52 8.79
N GLN A 298 -21.73 10.41 9.18
CA GLN A 298 -23.17 10.20 8.94
C GLN A 298 -23.52 10.14 7.44
N ALA A 299 -22.92 11.03 6.63
CA ALA A 299 -23.09 11.03 5.18
C ALA A 299 -22.53 9.74 4.55
N ALA A 300 -21.34 9.32 4.98
CA ALA A 300 -20.70 8.10 4.53
C ALA A 300 -21.51 6.85 4.87
N LYS A 301 -22.01 6.73 6.11
CA LYS A 301 -22.88 5.63 6.56
C LYS A 301 -24.17 5.58 5.74
N THR A 302 -24.80 6.73 5.50
CA THR A 302 -26.07 6.82 4.77
C THR A 302 -25.92 6.36 3.31
N GLU A 303 -24.82 6.73 2.65
CA GLU A 303 -24.57 6.33 1.27
C GLU A 303 -24.07 4.88 1.17
N ALA A 304 -23.19 4.45 2.07
CA ALA A 304 -22.72 3.07 2.13
C ALA A 304 -23.87 2.08 2.37
N ALA A 305 -24.88 2.46 3.17
CA ALA A 305 -26.08 1.65 3.42
C ALA A 305 -26.95 1.38 2.17
N LYS A 306 -26.82 2.20 1.11
CA LYS A 306 -27.53 1.99 -0.17
C LYS A 306 -26.80 1.01 -1.10
N SER A 307 -25.58 0.58 -0.74
CA SER A 307 -24.71 -0.18 -1.63
C SER A 307 -25.19 -1.62 -1.80
N SER A 308 -25.49 -2.01 -3.05
CA SER A 308 -25.79 -3.39 -3.38
C SER A 308 -24.51 -4.20 -3.62
N VAL A 309 -24.42 -5.41 -3.07
CA VAL A 309 -23.31 -6.34 -3.35
C VAL A 309 -23.29 -6.76 -4.82
N SER A 310 -24.43 -6.68 -5.52
CA SER A 310 -24.59 -7.07 -6.91
C SER A 310 -23.72 -6.32 -7.90
N THR A 311 -23.45 -5.02 -7.69
CA THR A 311 -22.67 -4.18 -8.63
C THR A 311 -21.16 -4.27 -8.40
N LEU A 312 -20.70 -5.02 -7.38
CA LEU A 312 -19.28 -5.21 -7.14
C LEU A 312 -18.62 -5.99 -8.27
N ARG A 313 -17.48 -5.47 -8.75
CA ARG A 313 -16.67 -6.11 -9.79
C ARG A 313 -15.68 -7.14 -9.19
N THR A 314 -16.21 -8.18 -8.55
CA THR A 314 -15.43 -9.21 -7.82
C THR A 314 -15.30 -10.54 -8.57
N LYS A 315 -15.97 -10.67 -9.71
CA LYS A 315 -15.69 -11.75 -10.66
C LYS A 315 -14.62 -11.27 -11.63
N ALA A 316 -13.79 -12.18 -12.09
CA ALA A 316 -12.86 -11.92 -13.19
C ALA A 316 -13.07 -12.95 -14.29
N ASP A 317 -12.83 -12.54 -15.52
CA ASP A 317 -12.71 -13.44 -16.66
C ASP A 317 -11.49 -13.02 -17.46
N VAL A 318 -10.60 -13.97 -17.72
CA VAL A 318 -9.37 -13.74 -18.47
C VAL A 318 -9.39 -14.58 -19.72
N PHE A 319 -9.17 -13.94 -20.86
CA PHE A 319 -9.01 -14.59 -22.15
C PHE A 319 -7.57 -14.39 -22.61
N ILE A 320 -6.84 -15.47 -22.85
CA ILE A 320 -5.56 -15.44 -23.55
C ILE A 320 -5.83 -15.98 -24.95
N TYR A 321 -5.62 -15.18 -25.98
CA TYR A 321 -5.99 -15.55 -27.35
C TYR A 321 -4.90 -15.24 -28.35
N GLY A 322 -4.94 -15.95 -29.48
CA GLY A 322 -3.89 -15.89 -30.49
C GLY A 322 -2.54 -16.29 -29.93
N LEU A 323 -2.48 -17.33 -29.12
CA LEU A 323 -1.20 -17.88 -28.65
C LEU A 323 -0.43 -18.44 -29.85
N ALA A 324 0.81 -18.02 -30.06
CA ALA A 324 1.68 -18.63 -31.06
C ALA A 324 3.13 -18.76 -30.63
N LEU A 325 3.75 -19.81 -31.17
CA LEU A 325 5.16 -20.11 -31.09
C LEU A 325 5.74 -20.16 -32.51
N SER A 326 6.83 -19.44 -32.74
CA SER A 326 7.55 -19.38 -34.02
C SER A 326 9.03 -19.13 -33.82
N LYS A 327 9.78 -19.07 -34.92
CA LYS A 327 11.15 -18.57 -34.91
C LYS A 327 11.21 -17.10 -34.51
N SER A 328 12.25 -16.73 -33.77
CA SER A 328 12.61 -15.33 -33.50
C SER A 328 12.86 -14.55 -34.79
N ASP A 329 12.43 -13.31 -34.83
CA ASP A 329 12.53 -12.41 -36.01
C ASP A 329 13.23 -11.08 -35.70
N GLY A 330 13.73 -10.92 -34.48
CA GLY A 330 14.39 -9.68 -34.03
C GLY A 330 13.43 -8.59 -33.57
N SER A 331 12.12 -8.83 -33.57
CA SER A 331 11.09 -7.84 -33.27
C SER A 331 10.33 -8.14 -31.98
N LEU A 332 10.08 -7.08 -31.20
CA LEU A 332 9.15 -7.09 -30.07
C LEU A 332 7.84 -6.36 -30.41
N SER A 333 7.55 -6.09 -31.69
CA SER A 333 6.26 -5.54 -32.13
C SER A 333 5.39 -6.57 -32.83
N THR A 334 5.99 -7.63 -33.39
CA THR A 334 5.27 -8.71 -34.07
C THR A 334 5.03 -9.87 -33.11
N ARG A 335 3.78 -10.34 -33.04
CA ARG A 335 3.39 -11.48 -32.19
C ARG A 335 3.93 -12.81 -32.71
N TYR A 336 3.97 -12.99 -34.04
CA TYR A 336 4.27 -14.26 -34.70
C TYR A 336 5.02 -14.00 -36.00
N SER A 337 6.12 -14.71 -36.24
CA SER A 337 6.94 -14.54 -37.45
C SER A 337 6.48 -15.42 -38.63
N ASN A 338 5.62 -16.40 -38.36
CA ASN A 338 5.19 -17.42 -39.32
C ASN A 338 6.34 -18.26 -39.92
N GLN A 339 7.51 -18.26 -39.29
CA GLN A 339 8.64 -19.11 -39.63
C GLN A 339 8.81 -20.20 -38.56
N GLY A 340 9.14 -21.42 -38.97
CA GLY A 340 9.42 -22.51 -38.04
C GLY A 340 10.81 -22.42 -37.45
N PHE A 341 11.00 -23.01 -36.27
CA PHE A 341 12.28 -23.12 -35.60
C PHE A 341 12.60 -24.59 -35.33
N SER A 342 13.88 -24.94 -35.37
CA SER A 342 14.34 -26.26 -34.91
C SER A 342 14.76 -26.17 -33.44
N TRP A 343 14.47 -27.23 -32.69
CA TRP A 343 14.77 -27.30 -31.27
C TRP A 343 15.21 -28.70 -30.85
N GLY A 344 16.43 -28.78 -30.33
CA GLY A 344 17.13 -30.03 -30.08
C GLY A 344 17.84 -30.52 -31.33
N SER A 345 18.67 -31.54 -31.14
CA SER A 345 19.33 -32.28 -32.22
C SER A 345 19.29 -33.77 -31.89
N ALA A 346 19.74 -34.63 -32.82
CA ALA A 346 19.88 -36.05 -32.54
C ALA A 346 20.84 -36.31 -31.35
N ASP A 347 21.88 -35.48 -31.20
CA ASP A 347 22.82 -35.62 -30.09
C ASP A 347 22.26 -35.02 -28.80
N ASN A 348 21.52 -33.90 -28.86
CA ASN A 348 20.97 -33.21 -27.69
C ASN A 348 19.44 -33.00 -27.84
N PRO A 349 18.64 -34.09 -27.78
CA PRO A 349 17.21 -34.02 -28.02
C PRO A 349 16.42 -33.61 -26.77
N TRP A 350 15.11 -33.42 -26.93
CA TRP A 350 14.19 -33.54 -25.81
C TRP A 350 14.10 -34.99 -25.37
N LEU A 351 14.03 -35.23 -24.06
CA LEU A 351 13.92 -36.57 -23.51
C LEU A 351 12.67 -36.71 -22.66
N PHE A 352 11.87 -37.73 -22.96
CA PHE A 352 10.87 -38.27 -22.06
C PHE A 352 11.32 -39.66 -21.61
N ARG A 353 11.81 -39.77 -20.37
CA ARG A 353 12.48 -41.01 -19.91
C ARG A 353 12.17 -41.35 -18.47
N ALA A 354 12.31 -42.64 -18.14
CA ALA A 354 12.37 -43.09 -16.76
C ALA A 354 13.80 -43.02 -16.24
N GLY A 355 13.95 -42.89 -14.93
CA GLY A 355 15.24 -42.91 -14.26
C GLY A 355 15.11 -43.24 -12.78
N THR A 356 16.24 -43.43 -12.12
CA THR A 356 16.30 -43.68 -10.67
C THR A 356 17.39 -42.80 -10.05
N GLU A 357 17.13 -42.26 -8.87
CA GLU A 357 18.13 -41.51 -8.10
C GLU A 357 18.13 -41.96 -6.63
N ASN A 358 19.32 -42.15 -6.06
CA ASN A 358 19.49 -42.50 -4.66
C ASN A 358 19.47 -41.23 -3.80
N VAL A 359 18.42 -41.03 -3.00
CA VAL A 359 18.20 -39.78 -2.26
C VAL A 359 17.73 -40.00 -0.82
N LYS A 360 17.93 -38.96 0.01
CA LYS A 360 17.35 -38.83 1.35
C LYS A 360 16.34 -37.68 1.31
N GLN A 361 15.06 -37.94 1.61
CA GLN A 361 13.99 -36.92 1.54
C GLN A 361 13.48 -36.45 2.90
N PHE A 362 13.01 -37.36 3.75
CA PHE A 362 12.39 -37.02 5.04
C PHE A 362 13.01 -37.73 6.24
N LYS A 363 13.74 -38.82 5.98
CA LYS A 363 14.42 -39.65 6.98
C LYS A 363 15.89 -39.76 6.60
N ASP A 364 16.76 -40.00 7.58
CA ASP A 364 18.20 -40.16 7.35
C ASP A 364 18.53 -41.56 6.81
N THR A 365 17.86 -41.96 5.74
CA THR A 365 18.02 -43.26 5.09
C THR A 365 17.91 -43.03 3.60
N ALA A 366 18.99 -43.34 2.88
CA ALA A 366 19.01 -43.22 1.44
C ALA A 366 18.18 -44.36 0.83
N LYS A 367 17.33 -44.03 -0.14
CA LYS A 367 16.57 -44.99 -0.93
C LYS A 367 16.57 -44.58 -2.39
N ASP A 368 16.44 -45.56 -3.26
CA ASP A 368 16.27 -45.34 -4.69
C ASP A 368 14.85 -44.84 -4.96
N VAL A 369 14.75 -43.69 -5.63
CA VAL A 369 13.50 -43.09 -6.07
C VAL A 369 13.45 -43.15 -7.59
N GLY A 370 12.53 -43.97 -8.11
CA GLY A 370 12.18 -43.98 -9.52
C GLY A 370 11.41 -42.73 -9.90
N TYR A 371 11.71 -42.16 -11.07
CA TYR A 371 11.04 -40.99 -11.62
C TYR A 371 10.76 -41.13 -13.11
N ILE A 372 9.79 -40.36 -13.59
CA ILE A 372 9.59 -40.07 -15.01
C ILE A 372 9.95 -38.60 -15.21
N ALA A 373 10.73 -38.30 -16.25
CA ALA A 373 11.21 -36.96 -16.54
C ALA A 373 10.83 -36.50 -17.95
N LEU A 374 10.44 -35.23 -18.06
CA LEU A 374 10.50 -34.47 -19.30
C LEU A 374 11.68 -33.51 -19.21
N GLU A 375 12.60 -33.60 -20.17
CA GLU A 375 13.85 -32.85 -20.18
C GLU A 375 13.99 -32.12 -21.51
N ALA A 376 14.23 -30.81 -21.45
CA ALA A 376 14.64 -30.03 -22.61
C ALA A 376 16.10 -30.37 -22.99
N PRO A 377 16.53 -30.06 -24.23
CA PRO A 377 17.92 -30.13 -24.63
C PRO A 377 18.81 -29.47 -23.58
N LEU A 378 19.96 -30.08 -23.31
CA LEU A 378 20.96 -29.56 -22.40
C LEU A 378 21.46 -28.19 -22.85
N SER A 379 21.68 -27.29 -21.89
CA SER A 379 22.24 -25.97 -22.13
C SER A 379 23.76 -26.01 -22.04
N PRO A 380 24.51 -25.59 -23.08
CA PRO A 380 25.96 -25.59 -23.05
C PRO A 380 26.52 -24.61 -22.00
N ILE A 381 27.67 -24.95 -21.41
CA ILE A 381 28.37 -24.06 -20.45
C ILE A 381 28.88 -22.80 -21.15
N ALA A 382 29.31 -22.92 -22.42
CA ALA A 382 29.83 -21.80 -23.20
C ALA A 382 28.76 -20.77 -23.61
N GLY A 383 27.46 -21.13 -23.52
CA GLY A 383 26.35 -20.39 -24.12
C GLY A 383 26.31 -20.53 -25.64
N VAL A 384 25.12 -20.64 -26.22
CA VAL A 384 24.89 -20.79 -27.66
C VAL A 384 23.70 -19.94 -28.08
N GLU A 385 23.99 -18.71 -28.48
CA GLU A 385 22.95 -17.72 -28.82
C GLU A 385 22.04 -18.11 -29.99
N SER A 386 22.46 -19.06 -30.85
CA SER A 386 21.59 -19.58 -31.90
C SER A 386 20.43 -20.43 -31.37
N ASP A 387 20.50 -20.90 -30.12
CA ASP A 387 19.44 -21.66 -29.47
C ASP A 387 18.34 -20.75 -28.90
N ASN A 388 18.64 -19.45 -28.74
CA ASN A 388 17.70 -18.38 -28.37
C ASN A 388 16.84 -18.00 -29.59
N ASN A 389 16.13 -18.98 -30.15
CA ASN A 389 15.49 -18.88 -31.45
C ASN A 389 13.95 -18.92 -31.39
N ILE A 390 13.37 -18.90 -30.19
CA ILE A 390 11.92 -19.03 -30.00
C ILE A 390 11.27 -17.66 -29.79
N LYS A 391 10.19 -17.43 -30.51
CA LYS A 391 9.24 -16.35 -30.29
C LYS A 391 7.94 -16.93 -29.72
N LEU A 392 7.49 -16.36 -28.61
CA LEU A 392 6.18 -16.61 -28.01
C LEU A 392 5.39 -15.31 -28.02
N GLY A 393 4.18 -15.32 -28.58
CA GLY A 393 3.33 -14.14 -28.58
C GLY A 393 1.86 -14.48 -28.40
N PHE A 394 1.16 -13.66 -27.62
CA PHE A 394 -0.28 -13.77 -27.41
C PHE A 394 -0.89 -12.42 -27.03
N TRP A 395 -2.21 -12.33 -27.13
CA TRP A 395 -3.00 -11.24 -26.57
C TRP A 395 -3.74 -11.70 -25.34
N SER A 396 -4.11 -10.76 -24.48
CA SER A 396 -5.01 -11.05 -23.37
C SER A 396 -6.04 -9.95 -23.14
N ASP A 397 -7.24 -10.38 -22.76
CA ASP A 397 -8.33 -9.54 -22.27
C ASP A 397 -8.70 -9.98 -20.85
N ILE A 398 -8.50 -9.08 -19.88
CA ILE A 398 -8.76 -9.31 -18.47
C ILE A 398 -9.93 -8.41 -18.06
N PHE A 399 -11.08 -9.01 -17.72
CA PHE A 399 -12.29 -8.29 -17.34
C PHE A 399 -12.54 -8.35 -15.84
N ALA A 400 -12.85 -7.20 -15.24
CA ALA A 400 -13.50 -7.15 -13.95
C ALA A 400 -15.03 -7.15 -14.16
N ARG A 401 -15.71 -8.17 -13.64
CA ARG A 401 -17.15 -8.44 -13.85
C ARG A 401 -17.93 -8.30 -12.56
N GLU A 402 -19.15 -7.77 -12.70
CA GLU A 402 -20.07 -7.58 -11.57
C GLU A 402 -20.49 -8.91 -10.95
N LEU A 403 -20.79 -8.94 -9.65
CA LEU A 403 -21.21 -10.15 -8.95
C LEU A 403 -22.51 -10.70 -9.52
N ASN A 404 -23.46 -9.82 -9.88
CA ASN A 404 -24.71 -10.20 -10.54
C ASN A 404 -24.55 -10.51 -12.04
N SER A 405 -23.35 -10.40 -12.61
CA SER A 405 -23.12 -10.76 -14.01
C SER A 405 -23.51 -12.21 -14.24
N SER A 406 -24.15 -12.43 -15.39
CA SER A 406 -24.69 -13.73 -15.79
C SER A 406 -23.64 -14.84 -15.64
N ASN A 407 -24.06 -15.96 -15.06
CA ASN A 407 -23.29 -17.21 -15.03
C ASN A 407 -23.58 -18.07 -16.26
N THR A 408 -24.50 -17.66 -17.14
CA THR A 408 -24.76 -18.34 -18.40
C THR A 408 -23.55 -18.24 -19.31
N VAL A 409 -23.15 -19.40 -19.83
CA VAL A 409 -22.09 -19.51 -20.84
C VAL A 409 -22.71 -19.87 -22.18
N ASP A 410 -22.17 -19.29 -23.24
CA ASP A 410 -22.48 -19.68 -24.60
C ASP A 410 -21.91 -21.09 -24.83
N PRO A 411 -22.72 -22.06 -25.31
CA PRO A 411 -22.29 -23.45 -25.42
C PRO A 411 -21.28 -23.70 -26.56
N ILE A 412 -21.17 -22.79 -27.53
CA ILE A 412 -20.26 -22.92 -28.68
C ILE A 412 -18.88 -22.35 -28.32
N THR A 413 -18.86 -21.17 -27.71
CA THR A 413 -17.62 -20.46 -27.37
C THR A 413 -17.12 -20.81 -25.98
N GLY A 414 -17.99 -21.28 -25.08
CA GLY A 414 -17.65 -21.51 -23.68
C GLY A 414 -17.37 -20.22 -22.91
N GLY A 415 -17.66 -19.03 -23.46
CA GLY A 415 -17.54 -17.72 -22.80
C GLY A 415 -18.85 -17.24 -22.17
N PRO A 416 -18.84 -16.18 -21.33
CA PRO A 416 -20.06 -15.62 -20.76
C PRO A 416 -20.90 -14.89 -21.82
N THR A 417 -22.23 -15.01 -21.76
CA THR A 417 -23.14 -14.37 -22.72
C THR A 417 -23.33 -12.87 -22.48
N SER A 418 -22.93 -12.35 -21.32
CA SER A 418 -23.02 -10.93 -20.97
C SER A 418 -22.06 -10.54 -19.84
N GLY A 419 -21.94 -9.23 -19.59
CA GLY A 419 -21.14 -8.69 -18.47
C GLY A 419 -19.65 -8.59 -18.76
N LEU A 420 -19.24 -8.51 -20.04
CA LEU A 420 -17.90 -8.15 -20.47
C LEU A 420 -17.90 -6.68 -20.90
N ASP A 421 -17.55 -5.80 -19.97
CA ASP A 421 -17.57 -4.35 -20.17
C ASP A 421 -16.16 -3.84 -20.54
N THR A 422 -16.05 -3.14 -21.66
CA THR A 422 -14.77 -2.61 -22.17
C THR A 422 -14.16 -1.56 -21.26
N ASN A 423 -14.97 -0.83 -20.48
CA ASN A 423 -14.46 0.16 -19.52
C ASN A 423 -13.75 -0.49 -18.32
N TYR A 424 -13.99 -1.79 -18.09
CA TYR A 424 -13.40 -2.57 -17.00
C TYR A 424 -12.55 -3.73 -17.54
N ARG A 425 -11.93 -3.51 -18.70
CA ARG A 425 -11.05 -4.45 -19.38
C ARG A 425 -9.62 -3.92 -19.37
N LEU A 426 -8.67 -4.77 -18.98
CA LEU A 426 -7.27 -4.58 -19.32
C LEU A 426 -6.95 -5.49 -20.51
N ARG A 427 -6.58 -4.87 -21.64
CA ARG A 427 -6.14 -5.57 -22.83
C ARG A 427 -4.63 -5.44 -22.99
N THR A 428 -3.96 -6.55 -23.29
CA THR A 428 -2.49 -6.56 -23.42
C THR A 428 -2.01 -7.39 -24.60
N GLN A 429 -0.83 -7.05 -25.10
CA GLN A 429 -0.02 -7.90 -25.97
C GLN A 429 1.23 -8.32 -25.22
N PHE A 430 1.47 -9.63 -25.18
CA PHE A 430 2.69 -10.22 -24.69
C PHE A 430 3.51 -10.71 -25.87
N ILE A 431 4.79 -10.32 -25.95
CA ILE A 431 5.75 -10.86 -26.91
C ILE A 431 7.03 -11.18 -26.16
N ALA A 432 7.50 -12.41 -26.29
CA ALA A 432 8.85 -12.80 -25.93
C ALA A 432 9.58 -13.24 -27.20
N ASN A 433 10.75 -12.67 -27.44
CA ASN A 433 11.56 -12.94 -28.62
C ASN A 433 12.97 -13.31 -28.17
N GLY A 434 13.55 -14.32 -28.82
CA GLY A 434 14.85 -14.85 -28.45
C GLY A 434 14.81 -15.84 -27.29
N LEU A 435 13.69 -16.50 -27.01
CA LEU A 435 13.59 -17.44 -25.89
C LEU A 435 14.35 -18.75 -26.16
N SER A 436 14.91 -19.31 -25.09
CA SER A 436 15.38 -20.69 -24.98
C SER A 436 14.93 -21.28 -23.64
N PHE A 437 14.57 -22.56 -23.68
CA PHE A 437 14.24 -23.34 -22.48
C PHE A 437 15.28 -24.44 -22.22
N ASN A 438 16.43 -24.40 -22.90
CA ASN A 438 17.48 -25.41 -22.77
C ASN A 438 17.92 -25.54 -21.30
N GLY A 439 18.07 -26.79 -20.84
CA GLY A 439 18.35 -27.13 -19.45
C GLY A 439 17.13 -27.18 -18.53
N SER A 440 15.92 -26.92 -19.03
CA SER A 440 14.69 -27.13 -18.25
C SER A 440 14.40 -28.63 -18.05
N GLN A 441 13.80 -28.96 -16.92
CA GLN A 441 13.45 -30.33 -16.56
C GLN A 441 12.25 -30.35 -15.60
N VAL A 442 11.37 -31.34 -15.76
CA VAL A 442 10.38 -31.73 -14.76
C VAL A 442 10.52 -33.22 -14.48
N ARG A 443 10.66 -33.59 -13.21
CA ARG A 443 10.62 -34.98 -12.74
C ARG A 443 9.38 -35.20 -11.89
N LEU A 444 8.68 -36.30 -12.14
CA LEU A 444 7.56 -36.78 -11.36
C LEU A 444 7.95 -38.10 -10.71
N PHE A 445 7.69 -38.25 -9.41
CA PHE A 445 8.05 -39.43 -8.64
C PHE A 445 7.11 -39.62 -7.45
N GLN A 446 7.14 -40.80 -6.85
CA GLN A 446 6.55 -41.02 -5.54
C GLN A 446 7.55 -40.63 -4.46
N THR A 447 7.14 -39.81 -3.49
CA THR A 447 8.00 -39.43 -2.37
C THR A 447 8.27 -40.60 -1.42
N LEU A 448 9.37 -40.54 -0.68
CA LEU A 448 9.72 -41.52 0.35
C LEU A 448 8.80 -41.40 1.58
N GLU A 449 8.89 -42.38 2.47
CA GLU A 449 8.16 -42.36 3.74
C GLU A 449 8.51 -41.13 4.59
N SER A 450 7.49 -40.52 5.19
CA SER A 450 7.60 -39.36 6.08
C SER A 450 6.75 -39.54 7.32
N ASP A 451 7.17 -38.95 8.43
CA ASP A 451 6.33 -38.87 9.63
C ASP A 451 5.16 -37.90 9.42
N ASN A 452 5.30 -36.96 8.47
CA ASN A 452 4.18 -36.17 7.99
C ASN A 452 3.40 -36.96 6.93
N LYS A 453 2.18 -37.40 7.29
CA LYS A 453 1.29 -38.16 6.40
C LYS A 453 0.96 -37.44 5.09
N ASN A 454 1.01 -36.11 5.06
CA ASN A 454 0.75 -35.34 3.83
C ASN A 454 1.92 -35.43 2.83
N TYR A 455 3.11 -35.82 3.28
CA TYR A 455 4.31 -35.94 2.44
C TYR A 455 4.70 -37.39 2.16
N SER A 456 4.21 -38.35 2.96
CA SER A 456 4.61 -39.75 2.87
C SER A 456 3.99 -40.43 1.66
N GLN A 457 4.83 -40.95 0.75
CA GLN A 457 4.38 -41.77 -0.39
C GLN A 457 3.34 -41.08 -1.29
N THR A 458 3.45 -39.76 -1.44
CA THR A 458 2.58 -38.93 -2.28
C THR A 458 3.22 -38.63 -3.64
N LEU A 459 2.49 -37.98 -4.54
CA LEU A 459 3.03 -37.47 -5.80
C LEU A 459 3.98 -36.29 -5.52
N GLY A 460 5.25 -36.51 -5.81
CA GLY A 460 6.32 -35.52 -5.76
C GLY A 460 6.72 -35.05 -7.15
N MET A 461 7.18 -33.80 -7.21
CA MET A 461 7.74 -33.15 -8.37
C MET A 461 9.05 -32.44 -8.00
N ALA A 462 10.02 -32.50 -8.89
CA ALA A 462 11.22 -31.67 -8.88
C ALA A 462 11.34 -31.00 -10.25
N SER A 463 11.41 -29.67 -10.29
CA SER A 463 11.36 -28.94 -11.55
C SER A 463 12.41 -27.84 -11.60
N ILE A 464 13.07 -27.72 -12.74
CA ILE A 464 13.90 -26.58 -13.14
C ILE A 464 13.26 -26.00 -14.39
N VAL A 465 12.77 -24.77 -14.33
CA VAL A 465 12.17 -24.07 -15.46
C VAL A 465 13.08 -22.92 -15.85
N ARG A 466 13.57 -22.92 -17.08
CA ARG A 466 14.45 -21.89 -17.62
C ARG A 466 13.73 -21.16 -18.75
N LEU A 467 13.63 -19.84 -18.63
CA LEU A 467 13.13 -18.93 -19.66
C LEU A 467 14.24 -17.90 -19.88
N ASN A 468 15.23 -18.28 -20.67
CA ASN A 468 16.39 -17.45 -20.96
C ASN A 468 16.25 -16.81 -22.33
N THR A 469 16.79 -15.61 -22.49
CA THR A 469 16.77 -14.89 -23.77
C THR A 469 18.15 -14.50 -24.28
N ASN A 470 19.17 -14.62 -23.43
CA ASN A 470 20.51 -14.16 -23.75
C ASN A 470 21.50 -14.92 -22.89
N ASP A 471 22.36 -15.72 -23.50
CA ASP A 471 23.40 -16.47 -22.78
C ASP A 471 24.57 -15.56 -22.38
N ARG A 472 24.69 -14.40 -23.03
CA ARG A 472 25.75 -13.40 -22.80
C ARG A 472 25.20 -12.02 -22.41
N PRO A 473 24.51 -11.89 -21.26
CA PRO A 473 23.96 -10.61 -20.82
C PRO A 473 25.04 -9.59 -20.45
N GLU A 474 26.29 -10.00 -20.23
CA GLU A 474 27.37 -9.10 -19.79
C GLU A 474 27.80 -8.08 -20.86
N THR A 475 27.50 -8.38 -22.13
CA THR A 475 27.83 -7.55 -23.29
C THR A 475 26.67 -6.69 -23.78
N LEU A 476 25.46 -6.87 -23.23
CA LEU A 476 24.28 -6.13 -23.63
C LEU A 476 24.46 -4.62 -23.34
N SER A 477 24.16 -3.78 -24.32
CA SER A 477 24.27 -2.33 -24.22
C SER A 477 22.98 -1.64 -24.67
N SER A 478 22.62 -0.53 -24.02
CA SER A 478 21.52 0.35 -24.48
C SER A 478 21.71 0.88 -25.90
N SER A 479 22.93 0.84 -26.43
CA SER A 479 23.27 1.25 -27.79
C SER A 479 23.11 0.14 -28.84
N ASP A 480 22.79 -1.08 -28.44
CA ASP A 480 22.71 -2.22 -29.37
C ASP A 480 21.56 -2.02 -30.35
N SER A 481 21.83 -2.15 -31.65
CA SER A 481 20.83 -1.98 -32.70
C SER A 481 19.79 -3.12 -32.73
N ASN A 482 20.09 -4.24 -32.06
CA ASN A 482 19.27 -5.44 -32.04
C ASN A 482 18.71 -5.76 -30.64
N LEU A 483 18.51 -4.77 -29.76
CA LEU A 483 17.93 -4.99 -28.42
C LEU A 483 16.63 -5.81 -28.44
N ASN A 484 15.79 -5.61 -29.45
CA ASN A 484 14.52 -6.34 -29.61
C ASN A 484 14.71 -7.83 -29.99
N SER A 485 15.93 -8.26 -30.31
CA SER A 485 16.21 -9.67 -30.61
C SER A 485 16.11 -10.57 -29.38
N LYS A 486 16.24 -10.01 -28.17
CA LYS A 486 16.32 -10.76 -26.91
C LYS A 486 15.57 -10.02 -25.82
N GLY A 487 14.28 -10.28 -25.69
CA GLY A 487 13.48 -9.57 -24.70
C GLY A 487 12.03 -10.03 -24.59
N ILE A 488 11.35 -9.43 -23.63
CA ILE A 488 9.92 -9.55 -23.42
C ILE A 488 9.33 -8.14 -23.50
N ARG A 489 8.19 -8.00 -24.18
CA ARG A 489 7.41 -6.78 -24.21
C ARG A 489 5.97 -7.04 -23.76
N LEU A 490 5.48 -6.14 -22.93
CA LEU A 490 4.08 -6.01 -22.56
C LEU A 490 3.58 -4.65 -23.06
N SER A 491 2.58 -4.65 -23.94
CA SER A 491 1.98 -3.44 -24.51
C SER A 491 0.49 -3.40 -24.22
N THR A 492 -0.06 -2.20 -24.08
CA THR A 492 -1.50 -1.96 -23.81
C THR A 492 -2.13 -1.01 -24.83
N ALA A 493 -1.33 -0.18 -25.51
CA ALA A 493 -1.85 0.77 -26.47
C ALA A 493 -2.11 0.09 -27.82
N ALA A 494 -3.33 0.24 -28.32
CA ALA A 494 -3.62 -0.04 -29.72
C ALA A 494 -2.89 0.96 -30.63
N LYS A 495 -2.61 0.55 -31.88
CA LYS A 495 -1.94 1.41 -32.86
C LYS A 495 -2.77 2.63 -33.24
N THR A 496 -4.10 2.46 -33.26
CA THR A 496 -5.11 3.51 -33.33
C THR A 496 -6.35 3.02 -32.59
N ASP A 497 -7.27 3.91 -32.21
CA ASP A 497 -8.54 3.53 -31.57
C ASP A 497 -9.35 2.53 -32.41
N THR A 498 -9.34 2.68 -33.74
CA THR A 498 -10.03 1.76 -34.66
C THR A 498 -9.41 0.36 -34.69
N LEU A 499 -8.15 0.22 -34.30
CA LEU A 499 -7.41 -1.04 -34.28
C LEU A 499 -7.41 -1.73 -32.91
N ASP A 500 -8.04 -1.15 -31.90
CA ASP A 500 -8.35 -1.88 -30.66
C ASP A 500 -9.51 -2.87 -30.89
N GLY A 501 -10.38 -2.60 -31.85
CA GLY A 501 -11.52 -3.45 -32.19
C GLY A 501 -12.81 -3.06 -31.45
N ASN A 502 -13.95 -3.39 -32.06
CA ASN A 502 -15.26 -2.81 -31.69
C ASN A 502 -16.06 -3.68 -30.71
N VAL A 503 -15.45 -4.70 -30.14
CA VAL A 503 -16.13 -5.72 -29.31
C VAL A 503 -15.35 -5.97 -28.02
N PRO A 504 -16.01 -6.49 -26.96
CA PRO A 504 -15.33 -6.75 -25.70
C PRO A 504 -14.09 -7.64 -25.87
N THR A 505 -14.23 -8.78 -26.55
CA THR A 505 -13.10 -9.67 -26.85
C THR A 505 -13.28 -10.41 -28.18
N PRO A 506 -12.27 -10.38 -29.07
CA PRO A 506 -12.23 -11.17 -30.31
C PRO A 506 -12.34 -12.67 -30.09
N ALA A 507 -11.94 -13.15 -28.91
CA ALA A 507 -11.95 -14.56 -28.54
C ALA A 507 -13.35 -15.20 -28.64
N LEU A 508 -14.43 -14.44 -28.42
CA LEU A 508 -15.78 -15.00 -28.30
C LEU A 508 -16.65 -14.85 -29.54
N ASN A 509 -16.33 -13.95 -30.46
CA ASN A 509 -17.23 -13.65 -31.59
C ASN A 509 -16.53 -13.70 -32.95
N GLY A 510 -15.25 -14.05 -32.98
CA GLY A 510 -14.47 -14.16 -34.22
C GLY A 510 -14.25 -12.82 -34.90
N SER A 511 -14.38 -11.69 -34.18
CA SER A 511 -13.94 -10.40 -34.72
C SER A 511 -12.43 -10.38 -34.90
N ASP A 512 -11.95 -9.39 -35.64
CA ASP A 512 -10.53 -9.12 -35.77
C ASP A 512 -9.84 -8.89 -34.41
N ALA A 513 -8.68 -9.52 -34.21
CA ALA A 513 -7.80 -9.23 -33.09
C ALA A 513 -7.18 -7.82 -33.18
N PRO A 514 -6.88 -7.19 -32.04
CA PRO A 514 -6.29 -5.85 -31.99
C PRO A 514 -4.87 -5.80 -32.58
N ILE A 515 -4.52 -4.64 -33.14
CA ILE A 515 -3.15 -4.30 -33.53
C ILE A 515 -2.60 -3.29 -32.54
N PHE A 516 -1.51 -3.65 -31.87
CA PHE A 516 -0.86 -2.82 -30.87
C PHE A 516 0.11 -1.84 -31.52
N HIS A 517 0.38 -0.74 -30.81
CA HIS A 517 1.36 0.23 -31.22
C HIS A 517 2.73 -0.44 -31.43
N ASP A 518 3.56 0.05 -32.35
CA ASP A 518 4.81 -0.66 -32.69
C ASP A 518 5.89 -0.52 -31.59
N SER A 519 5.81 0.54 -30.79
CA SER A 519 6.85 0.93 -29.82
C SER A 519 6.42 1.02 -28.36
N GLU A 520 5.12 1.02 -28.04
CA GLU A 520 4.65 1.35 -26.67
C GLU A 520 4.84 0.18 -25.69
N GLY A 521 5.14 0.48 -24.45
CA GLY A 521 4.95 -0.46 -23.35
C GLY A 521 6.21 -0.75 -22.54
N LEU A 522 6.13 -1.80 -21.75
CA LEU A 522 7.21 -2.29 -20.90
C LEU A 522 8.06 -3.29 -21.67
N TYR A 523 9.35 -3.00 -21.79
CA TYR A 523 10.38 -3.85 -22.35
C TYR A 523 11.25 -4.38 -21.22
N LEU A 524 11.43 -5.68 -21.18
CA LEU A 524 12.42 -6.37 -20.38
C LEU A 524 13.43 -6.94 -21.35
N TYR A 525 14.59 -6.30 -21.49
CA TYR A 525 15.66 -6.81 -22.35
C TYR A 525 16.49 -7.85 -21.62
N SER A 526 16.92 -8.88 -22.34
CA SER A 526 17.75 -9.96 -21.82
C SER A 526 17.23 -10.62 -20.52
N PRO A 527 15.92 -10.86 -20.33
CA PRO A 527 15.44 -11.58 -19.17
C PRO A 527 15.93 -13.03 -19.21
N ASN A 528 16.52 -13.46 -18.10
CA ASN A 528 16.94 -14.83 -17.83
C ASN A 528 16.32 -15.29 -16.52
N ILE A 529 15.27 -16.10 -16.62
CA ILE A 529 14.44 -16.53 -15.50
C ILE A 529 14.68 -18.02 -15.29
N ASN A 530 15.32 -18.39 -14.19
CA ASN A 530 15.73 -19.76 -13.88
C ASN A 530 15.12 -20.16 -12.53
N LEU A 531 14.02 -20.90 -12.55
CA LEU A 531 13.23 -21.24 -11.37
C LEU A 531 13.44 -22.70 -10.99
N VAL A 532 13.88 -22.93 -9.76
CA VAL A 532 13.98 -24.25 -9.13
C VAL A 532 12.77 -24.42 -8.21
N LEU A 533 11.84 -25.29 -8.61
CA LEU A 533 10.62 -25.61 -7.87
C LEU A 533 10.74 -27.02 -7.29
N GLY A 534 11.25 -27.07 -6.06
CA GLY A 534 11.59 -28.33 -5.39
C GLY A 534 12.78 -29.03 -6.04
N ASN A 535 13.29 -30.05 -5.37
CA ASN A 535 14.33 -30.94 -5.86
C ASN A 535 14.11 -32.36 -5.30
N MET A 536 14.96 -33.32 -5.66
CA MET A 536 14.78 -34.70 -5.22
C MET A 536 14.95 -34.91 -3.71
N TYR A 537 15.58 -33.97 -2.99
CA TYR A 537 15.76 -33.96 -1.53
C TYR A 537 14.66 -33.16 -0.81
N GLN A 538 14.04 -32.21 -1.51
CA GLN A 538 12.95 -31.35 -1.04
C GLN A 538 11.87 -31.26 -2.13
N PRO A 539 11.00 -32.27 -2.25
CA PRO A 539 10.02 -32.32 -3.32
C PRO A 539 8.96 -31.21 -3.22
N PHE A 540 8.45 -30.78 -4.37
CA PHE A 540 7.13 -30.18 -4.45
C PHE A 540 6.09 -31.30 -4.44
N VAL A 541 5.13 -31.24 -3.53
CA VAL A 541 4.08 -32.26 -3.38
C VAL A 541 2.71 -31.69 -3.71
N VAL A 542 1.91 -32.54 -4.34
CA VAL A 542 0.46 -32.33 -4.46
C VAL A 542 -0.20 -33.26 -3.46
N GLY A 543 -0.96 -32.68 -2.54
CA GLY A 543 -1.61 -33.43 -1.47
C GLY A 543 -3.02 -32.92 -1.17
N SER A 544 -3.61 -33.48 -0.12
CA SER A 544 -4.89 -33.03 0.40
C SER A 544 -4.86 -32.94 1.92
N GLU A 545 -5.38 -31.84 2.48
CA GLU A 545 -5.73 -31.76 3.89
C GLU A 545 -7.24 -31.57 4.01
N ASN A 546 -7.90 -32.58 4.57
CA ASN A 546 -9.36 -32.69 4.55
C ASN A 546 -9.86 -32.67 3.10
N ASN A 547 -10.73 -31.73 2.73
CA ASN A 547 -11.22 -31.56 1.37
C ASN A 547 -10.35 -30.64 0.50
N ASN A 548 -9.37 -29.95 1.08
CA ASN A 548 -8.59 -28.95 0.36
C ASN A 548 -7.40 -29.59 -0.35
N ILE A 549 -7.19 -29.22 -1.61
CA ILE A 549 -5.96 -29.49 -2.36
C ILE A 549 -4.83 -28.60 -1.80
N ILE A 550 -3.65 -29.18 -1.66
CA ILE A 550 -2.42 -28.52 -1.25
C ILE A 550 -1.37 -28.68 -2.33
N LEU A 551 -0.70 -27.57 -2.62
CA LEU A 551 0.50 -27.47 -3.43
C LEU A 551 1.61 -26.98 -2.51
N GLU A 552 2.62 -27.80 -2.27
CA GLU A 552 3.60 -27.51 -1.22
C GLU A 552 5.02 -27.90 -1.62
N VAL A 553 5.97 -26.95 -1.61
CA VAL A 553 7.39 -27.30 -1.53
C VAL A 553 7.63 -27.74 -0.10
N THR A 554 7.96 -29.01 0.13
CA THR A 554 8.02 -29.59 1.48
C THR A 554 9.01 -28.86 2.37
N ARG A 555 8.75 -28.85 3.69
CA ARG A 555 9.73 -28.38 4.67
C ARG A 555 11.00 -29.20 4.60
N ILE A 556 12.15 -28.54 4.70
CA ILE A 556 13.43 -29.20 4.85
C ILE A 556 13.46 -29.88 6.24
N PRO A 557 13.65 -31.20 6.33
CA PRO A 557 13.76 -31.88 7.62
C PRO A 557 15.06 -31.49 8.34
N ASN A 558 15.05 -31.54 9.67
CA ASN A 558 16.24 -31.30 10.50
C ASN A 558 17.20 -32.51 10.46
N ILE A 559 17.74 -32.80 9.27
CA ILE A 559 18.66 -33.90 8.99
C ILE A 559 19.86 -33.29 8.23
N PRO A 560 21.06 -33.27 8.82
CA PRO A 560 22.24 -32.62 8.22
C PRO A 560 22.54 -33.08 6.79
N ALA A 561 22.45 -34.39 6.53
CA ALA A 561 22.72 -34.96 5.21
C ALA A 561 21.76 -34.46 4.11
N ILE A 562 20.56 -33.98 4.47
CA ILE A 562 19.57 -33.40 3.54
C ILE A 562 19.81 -31.91 3.40
N TYR A 563 20.01 -31.21 4.52
CA TYR A 563 20.37 -29.80 4.55
C TYR A 563 21.58 -29.50 3.67
N ASN A 564 22.64 -30.30 3.80
CA ASN A 564 23.90 -30.15 3.05
C ASN A 564 23.71 -30.29 1.54
N GLN A 565 22.67 -30.97 1.07
CA GLN A 565 22.37 -31.08 -0.37
C GLN A 565 21.65 -29.84 -0.91
N ILE A 566 20.91 -29.14 -0.04
CA ILE A 566 20.02 -28.04 -0.43
C ILE A 566 20.72 -26.70 -0.31
N TYR A 567 21.39 -26.44 0.81
CA TYR A 567 21.99 -25.14 1.10
C TYR A 567 23.28 -24.92 0.32
N GLN A 568 23.47 -23.67 -0.11
CA GLN A 568 24.64 -23.23 -0.86
C GLN A 568 25.64 -22.55 0.07
N ASN A 569 26.93 -22.78 -0.19
CA ASN A 569 28.01 -22.00 0.41
C ASN A 569 28.24 -20.71 -0.40
N TYR A 570 28.08 -19.55 0.26
CA TYR A 570 28.31 -18.22 -0.35
C TYR A 570 29.70 -17.63 -0.01
N GLY A 571 30.55 -18.36 0.70
CA GLY A 571 31.82 -17.87 1.25
C GLY A 571 31.65 -17.16 2.61
N GLY A 572 32.75 -16.97 3.35
CA GLY A 572 32.74 -16.18 4.60
C GLY A 572 32.63 -16.94 5.93
N GLY A 573 32.91 -18.24 5.98
CA GLY A 573 33.04 -18.98 7.25
C GLY A 573 31.73 -19.52 7.84
N LEU A 574 30.63 -19.54 7.08
CA LEU A 574 29.40 -20.26 7.42
C LEU A 574 29.28 -21.51 6.54
N GLY A 575 29.68 -22.66 7.08
CA GLY A 575 29.48 -23.99 6.49
C GLY A 575 30.74 -24.59 5.88
N GLU A 576 31.01 -25.84 6.26
CA GLU A 576 32.09 -26.66 5.72
C GLU A 576 32.06 -26.77 4.18
N VAL A 577 33.07 -27.43 3.61
CA VAL A 577 33.12 -27.92 2.22
C VAL A 577 31.93 -28.83 1.86
N GLU A 578 31.05 -29.13 2.82
CA GLU A 578 29.96 -30.11 2.72
C GLU A 578 28.66 -29.57 2.10
N LEU A 579 28.46 -28.25 1.99
CA LEU A 579 27.26 -27.65 1.37
C LEU A 579 27.33 -27.72 -0.17
N LYS A 580 26.43 -28.50 -0.77
CA LYS A 580 26.40 -28.84 -2.21
C LYS A 580 25.34 -28.09 -3.02
N GLY A 581 24.50 -27.29 -2.37
CA GLY A 581 23.51 -26.47 -3.05
C GLY A 581 24.16 -25.43 -3.97
N SER A 582 23.44 -25.03 -5.01
CA SER A 582 23.93 -24.05 -5.98
C SER A 582 22.79 -23.28 -6.66
N THR A 583 23.08 -22.05 -7.06
CA THR A 583 22.17 -21.24 -7.86
C THR A 583 22.15 -21.67 -9.32
N CYS A 584 20.94 -21.83 -9.85
CA CYS A 584 20.69 -21.92 -11.29
C CYS A 584 20.56 -20.51 -11.86
N ASN A 585 21.52 -20.10 -12.68
CA ASN A 585 21.50 -18.88 -13.45
C ASN A 585 21.86 -19.15 -14.92
N VAL A 586 22.04 -18.10 -15.72
CA VAL A 586 22.35 -18.24 -17.14
C VAL A 586 23.71 -18.90 -17.42
N TYR A 587 24.72 -18.66 -16.56
CA TYR A 587 26.08 -19.17 -16.74
C TYR A 587 26.30 -20.57 -16.14
N SER A 588 25.46 -20.98 -15.18
CA SER A 588 25.63 -22.24 -14.46
C SER A 588 24.33 -22.68 -13.79
N CYS A 589 24.02 -23.97 -13.87
CA CYS A 589 22.85 -24.56 -13.22
C CYS A 589 23.19 -25.88 -12.52
N GLY A 590 24.09 -25.84 -11.55
CA GLY A 590 24.55 -27.03 -10.82
C GLY A 590 25.79 -27.66 -11.43
N THR A 591 26.03 -28.93 -11.12
CA THR A 591 27.25 -29.64 -11.52
C THR A 591 27.27 -29.93 -13.02
N PRO A 592 28.32 -29.52 -13.76
CA PRO A 592 28.47 -29.82 -15.18
C PRO A 592 28.25 -31.30 -15.51
N ILE A 593 27.56 -31.56 -16.62
CA ILE A 593 27.25 -32.90 -17.09
C ILE A 593 27.72 -33.12 -18.53
N LYS A 594 27.92 -34.40 -18.85
CA LYS A 594 28.13 -34.89 -20.21
C LYS A 594 26.78 -35.12 -20.87
N ASN A 595 26.75 -35.02 -22.19
CA ASN A 595 25.56 -35.37 -22.96
C ASN A 595 25.54 -36.87 -23.27
N ASN A 596 26.70 -37.41 -23.65
CA ASN A 596 26.91 -38.84 -23.87
C ASN A 596 27.94 -39.42 -22.90
N ALA A 597 27.81 -40.72 -22.59
CA ALA A 597 28.77 -41.42 -21.73
C ALA A 597 30.20 -41.40 -22.31
N THR A 598 30.31 -41.34 -23.64
CA THR A 598 31.55 -41.29 -24.42
C THR A 598 32.19 -39.90 -24.48
N ASP A 599 31.48 -38.83 -24.08
CA ASP A 599 32.05 -37.48 -24.07
C ASP A 599 33.29 -37.42 -23.16
N THR A 600 34.36 -36.79 -23.62
CA THR A 600 35.62 -36.70 -22.86
C THR A 600 35.55 -35.65 -21.73
N ALA A 601 34.64 -34.67 -21.84
CA ALA A 601 34.46 -33.59 -20.88
C ALA A 601 32.97 -33.25 -20.67
N ALA A 602 32.63 -32.74 -19.49
CA ALA A 602 31.30 -32.19 -19.21
C ALA A 602 31.18 -30.79 -19.81
N LEU A 603 30.41 -30.65 -20.90
CA LEU A 603 30.26 -29.40 -21.65
C LEU A 603 28.92 -28.71 -21.41
N TYR A 604 28.01 -29.34 -20.66
CA TYR A 604 26.66 -28.86 -20.42
C TYR A 604 26.45 -28.49 -18.97
N GLN A 605 25.59 -27.49 -18.74
CA GLN A 605 25.16 -27.09 -17.42
C GLN A 605 24.40 -28.23 -16.74
N GLY A 606 24.52 -28.28 -15.41
CA GLY A 606 23.87 -29.30 -14.59
C GLY A 606 22.35 -29.18 -14.52
N ARG A 607 21.77 -30.03 -13.67
CA ARG A 607 20.33 -30.09 -13.39
C ARG A 607 20.02 -30.33 -11.90
N ASN A 608 21.01 -30.12 -11.02
CA ASN A 608 20.91 -30.37 -9.58
C ASN A 608 21.03 -29.07 -8.76
N ALA A 609 20.81 -27.92 -9.38
CA ALA A 609 20.72 -26.65 -8.67
C ALA A 609 19.52 -26.63 -7.71
N THR A 610 19.64 -25.85 -6.64
CA THR A 610 18.66 -25.81 -5.54
C THR A 610 18.11 -24.40 -5.32
N HIS A 611 18.77 -23.38 -5.86
CA HIS A 611 18.37 -21.98 -5.75
C HIS A 611 18.02 -21.41 -7.13
N SER A 612 17.03 -20.53 -7.18
CA SER A 612 16.57 -19.86 -8.40
C SER A 612 17.30 -18.54 -8.63
N SER A 613 17.28 -18.07 -9.88
CA SER A 613 17.72 -16.73 -10.25
C SER A 613 16.74 -16.08 -11.24
N ILE A 614 16.66 -14.75 -11.18
CA ILE A 614 15.99 -13.90 -12.16
C ILE A 614 16.95 -12.75 -12.45
N SER A 615 17.41 -12.63 -13.69
CA SER A 615 18.17 -11.46 -14.13
C SER A 615 17.51 -10.81 -15.33
N ILE A 616 17.57 -9.48 -15.39
CA ILE A 616 17.02 -8.68 -16.47
C ILE A 616 18.07 -7.65 -16.84
N GLY A 617 18.40 -7.58 -18.13
CA GLY A 617 19.27 -6.57 -18.69
C GLY A 617 20.76 -6.92 -18.68
N THR A 618 21.58 -5.87 -18.67
CA THR A 618 23.03 -5.94 -18.61
C THR A 618 23.46 -6.44 -17.24
N THR A 619 23.74 -7.74 -17.14
CA THR A 619 24.13 -8.42 -15.90
C THR A 619 25.38 -9.24 -16.12
N GLU A 620 26.21 -9.39 -15.11
CA GLU A 620 27.45 -10.16 -15.20
C GLU A 620 27.64 -11.09 -14.00
N ARG A 621 28.40 -12.16 -14.21
CA ARG A 621 28.84 -13.05 -13.15
C ARG A 621 29.96 -12.39 -12.34
N ILE A 622 29.83 -12.42 -11.01
CA ILE A 622 30.87 -11.96 -10.10
C ILE A 622 32.04 -12.95 -10.15
N SER A 623 33.23 -12.45 -10.49
CA SER A 623 34.45 -13.25 -10.63
C SER A 623 34.71 -14.12 -9.39
N GLY A 624 35.07 -15.38 -9.59
CA GLY A 624 35.34 -16.34 -8.52
C GLY A 624 34.11 -16.89 -7.79
N THR A 625 32.89 -16.49 -8.16
CA THR A 625 31.65 -16.96 -7.54
C THR A 625 30.67 -17.53 -8.57
N ASN A 626 29.52 -18.05 -8.13
CA ASN A 626 28.38 -18.36 -9.00
C ASN A 626 27.23 -17.34 -8.84
N LEU A 627 27.55 -16.11 -8.44
CA LEU A 627 26.56 -15.06 -8.25
C LEU A 627 26.55 -14.07 -9.41
N LEU A 628 25.37 -13.54 -9.69
CA LEU A 628 25.14 -12.46 -10.64
C LEU A 628 25.11 -11.10 -9.95
N ARG A 629 25.49 -10.06 -10.68
CA ARG A 629 25.20 -8.67 -10.34
C ARG A 629 24.69 -7.90 -11.55
N ALA A 630 23.83 -6.90 -11.30
CA ALA A 630 23.45 -5.91 -12.29
C ALA A 630 24.63 -4.95 -12.53
N LYS A 631 24.94 -4.64 -13.80
CA LYS A 631 25.88 -3.57 -14.12
C LYS A 631 25.20 -2.21 -13.94
N ASP A 632 25.97 -1.23 -13.46
CA ASP A 632 25.55 0.15 -13.19
C ASP A 632 26.21 1.17 -14.14
N GLY A 633 26.92 0.69 -15.17
CA GLY A 633 27.57 1.55 -16.17
C GLY A 633 26.57 2.34 -17.03
N VAL A 634 27.04 3.43 -17.65
CA VAL A 634 26.23 4.39 -18.43
C VAL A 634 25.42 3.77 -19.59
N ASN A 635 25.84 2.61 -20.10
CA ASN A 635 25.19 1.90 -21.19
C ASN A 635 24.37 0.69 -20.72
N SER A 636 24.18 0.51 -19.40
CA SER A 636 23.41 -0.61 -18.87
C SER A 636 21.93 -0.45 -19.21
N THR A 637 21.29 -1.54 -19.63
CA THR A 637 19.88 -1.55 -20.04
C THR A 637 19.18 -2.81 -19.58
N GLY A 638 17.87 -2.75 -19.37
CA GLY A 638 17.09 -3.90 -18.97
C GLY A 638 15.61 -3.59 -18.96
N VAL A 639 15.16 -2.96 -17.88
CA VAL A 639 13.76 -2.52 -17.71
C VAL A 639 13.57 -1.16 -18.38
N VAL A 640 12.82 -1.13 -19.47
CA VAL A 640 12.62 0.10 -20.28
C VAL A 640 11.14 0.30 -20.54
N PHE A 641 10.64 1.50 -20.25
CA PHE A 641 9.31 1.94 -20.68
C PHE A 641 9.44 2.79 -21.94
N LYS A 642 8.57 2.55 -22.92
CA LYS A 642 8.50 3.35 -24.14
C LYS A 642 7.10 3.94 -24.33
N SER A 643 7.04 5.22 -24.68
CA SER A 643 5.77 5.86 -25.06
C SER A 643 5.34 5.47 -26.48
N THR A 644 4.15 5.91 -26.89
CA THR A 644 3.69 5.83 -28.28
C THR A 644 4.62 6.61 -29.23
N ASP A 645 5.27 7.68 -28.78
CA ASP A 645 6.26 8.40 -29.60
C ASP A 645 7.63 7.69 -29.67
N GLY A 646 7.77 6.53 -29.04
CA GLY A 646 9.02 5.77 -28.96
C GLY A 646 10.04 6.32 -27.97
N ILE A 647 9.69 7.37 -27.21
CA ILE A 647 10.56 7.94 -26.18
C ILE A 647 10.77 6.90 -25.08
N SER A 648 12.02 6.55 -24.84
CA SER A 648 12.42 5.50 -23.91
C SER A 648 12.84 6.08 -22.56
N LYS A 649 12.39 5.45 -21.46
CA LYS A 649 12.90 5.63 -20.10
C LYS A 649 13.49 4.31 -19.62
N ASN A 650 14.81 4.30 -19.49
CA ASN A 650 15.56 3.13 -19.04
C ASN A 650 15.77 3.18 -17.52
N PHE A 651 15.34 2.14 -16.83
CA PHE A 651 15.47 1.96 -15.38
C PHE A 651 16.64 1.05 -15.01
N GLY A 652 17.43 0.60 -16.00
CA GLY A 652 18.62 -0.21 -15.81
C GLY A 652 18.34 -1.71 -15.72
N SER A 653 19.31 -2.42 -15.17
CA SER A 653 19.30 -3.88 -15.03
C SER A 653 18.88 -4.29 -13.62
N ALA A 654 18.38 -5.52 -13.46
CA ALA A 654 18.00 -6.08 -12.17
C ALA A 654 18.50 -7.52 -12.04
N VAL A 655 18.86 -7.92 -10.82
CA VAL A 655 19.25 -9.28 -10.47
C VAL A 655 18.60 -9.66 -9.14
N ILE A 656 17.93 -10.80 -9.12
CA ILE A 656 17.51 -11.54 -7.94
C ILE A 656 18.19 -12.90 -8.06
N ASP A 657 19.14 -13.20 -7.17
CA ASP A 657 19.97 -14.39 -7.31
C ASP A 657 20.05 -15.13 -5.97
N GLY A 658 20.15 -16.47 -6.03
CA GLY A 658 20.24 -17.31 -4.85
C GLY A 658 18.92 -17.46 -4.08
N VAL A 659 17.78 -17.50 -4.78
CA VAL A 659 16.47 -17.65 -4.11
C VAL A 659 16.21 -19.12 -3.75
N LEU A 660 16.20 -19.44 -2.46
CA LEU A 660 15.80 -20.74 -1.93
C LEU A 660 14.39 -20.71 -1.35
N ILE A 661 13.55 -21.66 -1.76
CA ILE A 661 12.26 -21.90 -1.13
C ILE A 661 12.46 -22.89 0.02
N GLN A 662 12.59 -22.40 1.25
CA GLN A 662 12.71 -23.28 2.42
C GLN A 662 11.42 -24.05 2.72
N HIS A 663 10.28 -23.38 2.54
CA HIS A 663 8.94 -23.95 2.68
C HIS A 663 7.95 -23.02 1.98
N LEU A 664 7.14 -23.55 1.07
CA LEU A 664 6.03 -22.82 0.46
C LEU A 664 4.82 -23.72 0.46
N LYS A 665 3.70 -23.25 1.00
CA LYS A 665 2.45 -24.01 1.04
C LYS A 665 1.31 -23.15 0.53
N ILE A 666 0.69 -23.59 -0.55
CA ILE A 666 -0.55 -23.04 -1.10
C ILE A 666 -1.65 -24.04 -0.81
N LYS A 667 -2.71 -23.58 -0.15
CA LYS A 667 -3.85 -24.40 0.23
C LYS A 667 -5.13 -23.75 -0.28
N THR A 668 -5.97 -24.55 -0.92
CA THR A 668 -7.32 -24.14 -1.26
C THR A 668 -8.15 -23.91 0.02
N THR A 669 -9.02 -22.91 0.01
CA THR A 669 -9.93 -22.64 1.13
C THR A 669 -11.35 -22.88 0.67
N GLY A 670 -11.91 -24.06 0.95
CA GLY A 670 -13.34 -24.32 0.77
C GLY A 670 -13.72 -25.21 -0.42
N LEU A 671 -12.95 -26.29 -0.66
CA LEU A 671 -13.45 -27.43 -1.44
C LEU A 671 -14.35 -28.35 -0.60
#